data_AF-A0A800F8E5-F1
#
_entry.id   AF-A0A800F8E5-F1
#
_cell.length_a   1.000
_cell.length_b   1.000
_cell.length_c   1.000
_cell.angle_alpha   90.00
_cell.angle_beta   90.00
_cell.angle_gamma   90.00
#
_symmetry.space_group_name_H-M   'P 1'
#
loop_
_entity.id
_entity.type
_entity.pdbx_description
1 polymer ?
#
loop_
_entity_poly.entity_id
_entity_poly.type
_entity_poly.pdbx_seq_one_letter_code
_entity_poly.pdbx_strand_id
1 'polypeptide(L)'
;MWSTGCTACTVSPVKCRTRSRRWAPPISGGPTHSWTRSSVRVWSGAGPRARPPRNDLDMRTVTTELPRRRIFVMVCAFATAPFVGGQMALQGQDAAQLGAIASWVVLDVATGYEARTAGAIADAMPGWSLDHWGNVVTTVGSGTPRRVVACALDRPSYAVSQITDDGYLRVHRIGRGSRHVLWDQAFEAQQIRVITESGPVSGVVARSNGHFAQQHRDETAVVTADDLWIDVGATSVAGVAALGIGLLDPVARHLPPWVMEGAVAGPDAGRRAGCAAVASLAAAARGDATSGETHFVLSAQEGMGWIGLSSYIARGGAFDALTILAPGEFSGSAAPRAASSFGRMSAVLQAAGIASVQWIVPTVRQAGSHMEIVSGAEASTVLEAAARASGITVGPDLRWASAPERAPLRTDHMDRSVERAATLLKGLVERHGVPGHEWAVRRFVLESLPVWARERAVIDDIGNIMVEVGPDRDTTVFMAHLDEVGYQVESIAPDGVITLDRQGGAVSSAWEGQTALLHIDPPGAPSTVSGTGDDTDLRWKQRSLTATAPPPIKGVFLTRDRASEKNPGSMQAYFGLDASELAARGIRGGAAVTSHKEGLRMGEFRFVARALDDRAGTTALLLAVNDIDPEAFETKVIFTWSVHEEGGLVGAGAMARRYARSTRRIYSIDTFVSSDTPLESPHFAYAPLGSGPVLRAIENSGVSPARERARVLRAASDAGITIQMGLTQGGTDGTQFTYWGAPNQGLSWPGRYSHSPGEVLDLRDLTNLGRLIVAVAEAGGG
;
A
#
# COMPACT_ATOMS: atom_id res chain seq x y z
N MET A 1 -29.83 -41.68 0.68
CA MET A 1 -30.61 -42.92 0.97
C MET A 1 -29.81 -43.78 1.94
N TRP A 2 -30.44 -44.26 3.00
CA TRP A 2 -29.80 -45.13 3.99
C TRP A 2 -29.72 -46.60 3.54
N SER A 3 -28.60 -47.21 3.93
CA SER A 3 -28.40 -48.59 4.40
C SER A 3 -28.34 -49.76 3.41
N THR A 4 -27.22 -50.50 3.51
CA THR A 4 -27.05 -51.94 3.87
C THR A 4 -25.87 -52.54 3.08
N GLY A 5 -24.94 -53.35 3.61
CA GLY A 5 -24.76 -53.97 4.92
C GLY A 5 -23.37 -54.66 5.02
N CYS A 6 -22.98 -55.05 6.24
CA CYS A 6 -22.45 -56.38 6.68
C CYS A 6 -21.20 -56.95 5.95
N THR A 7 -20.16 -57.52 6.59
CA THR A 7 -20.09 -58.33 7.83
C THR A 7 -18.61 -58.63 8.23
N ALA A 8 -18.40 -58.82 9.55
CA ALA A 8 -17.52 -59.81 10.24
C ALA A 8 -15.96 -59.74 10.12
N CYS A 9 -15.23 -59.49 11.24
CA CYS A 9 -14.57 -60.45 12.18
C CYS A 9 -13.14 -60.86 11.71
N THR A 10 -12.04 -60.98 12.49
CA THR A 10 -11.73 -61.03 13.93
C THR A 10 -10.19 -61.11 14.12
N VAL A 11 -9.66 -60.48 15.19
CA VAL A 11 -8.60 -60.94 16.14
C VAL A 11 -7.10 -61.10 15.71
N SER A 12 -6.31 -60.07 16.11
CA SER A 12 -5.08 -60.05 16.96
C SER A 12 -3.76 -60.77 16.55
N PRO A 13 -2.64 -60.57 17.30
CA PRO A 13 -1.60 -59.55 17.05
C PRO A 13 -0.21 -60.22 16.88
N VAL A 14 0.91 -59.47 16.78
CA VAL A 14 2.23 -59.79 17.42
C VAL A 14 3.43 -58.92 16.93
N LYS A 15 4.15 -58.41 17.94
CA LYS A 15 5.60 -58.09 18.08
C LYS A 15 6.26 -56.84 17.48
N CYS A 16 6.56 -55.94 18.43
CA CYS A 16 7.81 -55.20 18.59
C CYS A 16 9.08 -55.90 18.05
N ARG A 17 9.95 -55.10 17.42
CA ARG A 17 11.40 -55.27 17.51
C ARG A 17 12.09 -53.93 17.75
N THR A 18 12.72 -53.86 18.92
CA THR A 18 13.75 -52.90 19.35
C THR A 18 15.03 -52.98 18.51
N ARG A 19 15.69 -51.84 18.29
CA ARG A 19 17.16 -51.79 18.13
C ARG A 19 17.74 -50.54 18.81
N SER A 20 18.42 -50.79 19.92
CA SER A 20 19.39 -49.92 20.58
C SER A 20 20.76 -50.00 19.89
N ARG A 21 21.55 -48.91 19.88
CA ARG A 21 23.02 -48.99 19.83
C ARG A 21 23.66 -47.93 20.74
N ARG A 22 24.62 -48.40 21.56
CA ARG A 22 25.54 -47.64 22.42
C ARG A 22 26.92 -47.47 21.74
N TRP A 23 27.63 -46.45 22.21
CA TRP A 23 29.07 -46.08 22.26
C TRP A 23 30.11 -47.25 22.30
N ALA A 24 31.43 -47.20 21.96
CA ALA A 24 32.51 -46.19 21.68
C ALA A 24 33.76 -46.87 20.95
N PRO A 25 35.06 -46.43 21.07
CA PRO A 25 35.94 -45.57 20.21
C PRO A 25 37.15 -46.33 19.53
N PRO A 26 38.18 -45.71 18.84
CA PRO A 26 39.37 -44.99 19.42
C PRO A 26 39.98 -43.80 18.56
N ILE A 27 40.59 -42.72 19.11
CA ILE A 27 42.00 -42.38 19.51
C ILE A 27 42.84 -41.52 18.50
N SER A 28 43.25 -40.33 19.02
CA SER A 28 44.47 -39.48 18.90
C SER A 28 44.95 -38.75 17.63
N GLY A 29 45.20 -37.44 17.81
CA GLY A 29 46.27 -36.66 17.16
C GLY A 29 46.08 -35.13 17.22
N GLY A 30 46.55 -34.47 18.29
CA GLY A 30 46.65 -32.98 18.40
C GLY A 30 47.82 -32.38 17.61
N PRO A 31 48.22 -31.08 17.78
CA PRO A 31 48.25 -30.32 19.05
C PRO A 31 47.78 -28.83 18.99
N THR A 32 47.05 -28.35 20.00
CA THR A 32 47.39 -27.34 21.07
C THR A 32 47.75 -25.90 20.69
N HIS A 33 47.04 -24.92 21.29
CA HIS A 33 47.56 -23.72 22.02
C HIS A 33 46.34 -23.03 22.70
N SER A 34 46.03 -23.34 23.96
CA SER A 34 46.43 -22.65 25.21
C SER A 34 45.92 -21.20 25.36
N TRP A 35 44.86 -21.06 26.17
CA TRP A 35 44.45 -19.82 26.83
C TRP A 35 45.22 -19.64 28.14
N THR A 36 45.64 -18.41 28.45
CA THR A 36 46.05 -18.00 29.80
C THR A 36 45.16 -16.87 30.32
N ARG A 37 44.79 -17.02 31.60
CA ARG A 37 44.01 -16.09 32.45
C ARG A 37 44.90 -14.98 33.04
N SER A 38 44.20 -14.05 33.73
CA SER A 38 44.62 -13.20 34.86
C SER A 38 45.26 -11.86 34.48
N SER A 39 45.05 -10.72 35.15
CA SER A 39 44.32 -10.37 36.39
C SER A 39 44.26 -8.84 36.56
N VAL A 40 43.18 -8.37 37.20
CA VAL A 40 43.01 -7.21 38.11
C VAL A 40 44.24 -6.34 38.44
N ARG A 41 44.12 -5.00 38.27
CA ARG A 41 44.35 -4.00 39.32
C ARG A 41 43.85 -2.59 38.97
N VAL A 42 43.28 -1.97 40.00
CA VAL A 42 42.77 -0.60 40.14
C VAL A 42 43.93 0.38 40.32
N TRP A 43 43.86 1.61 39.78
CA TRP A 43 44.06 2.89 40.51
C TRP A 43 43.86 4.14 39.63
N SER A 44 43.56 5.22 40.34
CA SER A 44 43.03 6.55 40.01
C SER A 44 43.96 7.54 39.29
N GLY A 45 43.36 8.56 38.64
CA GLY A 45 43.87 9.95 38.72
C GLY A 45 44.13 10.72 37.41
N ALA A 46 43.23 11.69 37.12
CA ALA A 46 43.43 13.04 36.55
C ALA A 46 44.24 13.33 35.26
N GLY A 47 43.59 14.06 34.34
CA GLY A 47 44.20 15.20 33.61
C GLY A 47 44.42 15.08 32.09
N PRO A 48 44.39 16.20 31.32
CA PRO A 48 43.72 16.28 30.01
C PRO A 48 44.63 16.49 28.77
N ARG A 49 44.08 16.32 27.56
CA ARG A 49 44.63 16.81 26.26
C ARG A 49 43.44 17.20 25.37
N ALA A 50 43.23 18.41 24.85
CA ALA A 50 44.01 19.40 24.08
C ALA A 50 43.40 19.53 22.66
N ARG A 51 42.87 20.71 22.35
CA ARG A 51 42.36 21.17 21.03
C ARG A 51 43.48 21.91 20.26
N PRO A 52 43.46 21.97 18.91
CA PRO A 52 44.25 22.95 18.15
C PRO A 52 43.46 24.24 17.83
N PRO A 53 44.14 25.34 17.43
CA PRO A 53 43.72 26.70 17.77
C PRO A 53 43.10 27.51 16.63
N ARG A 54 42.36 28.56 17.03
CA ARG A 54 42.03 29.76 16.23
C ARG A 54 43.09 30.83 16.46
N ASN A 55 43.34 31.68 15.46
CA ASN A 55 43.85 33.02 15.66
C ASN A 55 43.09 34.00 14.75
N ASP A 56 42.48 35.00 15.40
CA ASP A 56 42.04 36.26 14.81
C ASP A 56 43.26 37.19 14.65
N LEU A 57 43.25 38.06 13.64
CA LEU A 57 43.92 39.37 13.68
C LEU A 57 43.21 40.33 12.73
N ASP A 58 42.87 41.50 13.26
CA ASP A 58 42.11 42.57 12.63
C ASP A 58 43.01 43.80 12.31
N MET A 59 42.54 44.58 11.33
CA MET A 59 42.86 45.96 10.93
C MET A 59 44.28 46.37 10.48
N ARG A 60 44.39 46.83 9.22
CA ARG A 60 44.57 48.26 8.87
C ARG A 60 44.56 48.51 7.35
N THR A 61 43.86 49.58 6.97
CA THR A 61 43.79 50.25 5.66
C THR A 61 45.13 50.82 5.19
N VAL A 62 45.50 50.59 3.92
CA VAL A 62 46.26 51.54 3.06
C VAL A 62 45.82 51.35 1.59
N THR A 63 45.51 52.48 0.97
CA THR A 63 45.18 52.73 -0.45
C THR A 63 46.35 52.51 -1.41
N THR A 64 46.11 51.90 -2.57
CA THR A 64 46.89 52.17 -3.81
C THR A 64 46.05 51.92 -5.08
N GLU A 65 46.35 52.71 -6.11
CA GLU A 65 45.60 52.97 -7.33
C GLU A 65 45.98 52.08 -8.56
N LEU A 66 45.03 52.04 -9.53
CA LEU A 66 45.17 51.87 -11.01
C LEU A 66 45.42 50.45 -11.62
N PRO A 67 45.10 50.19 -12.92
CA PRO A 67 44.39 51.02 -13.93
C PRO A 67 43.24 50.34 -14.69
N ARG A 68 42.39 51.19 -15.30
CA ARG A 68 41.29 50.86 -16.22
C ARG A 68 41.77 50.21 -17.53
N ARG A 69 41.10 49.14 -17.97
CA ARG A 69 41.10 48.67 -19.37
C ARG A 69 39.67 48.69 -19.93
N ARG A 70 39.55 49.37 -21.07
CA ARG A 70 38.35 49.53 -21.89
C ARG A 70 38.00 48.19 -22.56
N ILE A 71 36.74 47.77 -22.45
CA ILE A 71 36.19 46.68 -23.27
C ILE A 71 35.18 47.30 -24.25
N PHE A 72 35.42 47.04 -25.53
CA PHE A 72 34.61 47.42 -26.68
C PHE A 72 33.26 46.67 -26.64
N VAL A 73 32.16 47.41 -26.79
CA VAL A 73 30.82 46.83 -27.03
C VAL A 73 30.67 46.64 -28.54
N MET A 74 30.57 45.39 -28.98
CA MET A 74 30.20 45.04 -30.35
C MET A 74 28.70 44.72 -30.38
N VAL A 75 27.93 45.63 -30.99
CA VAL A 75 26.50 45.45 -31.28
C VAL A 75 26.40 44.65 -32.58
N CYS A 76 25.97 43.39 -32.50
CA CYS A 76 25.51 42.63 -33.66
C CYS A 76 23.99 42.47 -33.56
N ALA A 77 23.30 43.17 -34.45
CA ALA A 77 21.88 43.02 -34.71
C ALA A 77 21.61 41.65 -35.35
N PHE A 78 20.76 40.84 -34.72
CA PHE A 78 20.16 39.66 -35.36
C PHE A 78 18.71 40.00 -35.72
N ALA A 79 18.44 39.92 -37.02
CA ALA A 79 17.12 40.06 -37.62
C ALA A 79 16.20 38.94 -37.14
N THR A 80 15.01 39.33 -36.67
CA THR A 80 13.92 38.44 -36.31
C THR A 80 13.23 37.92 -37.58
N ALA A 81 13.40 36.63 -37.86
CA ALA A 81 12.50 35.89 -38.75
C ALA A 81 11.30 35.38 -37.92
N PRO A 82 10.06 35.46 -38.41
CA PRO A 82 8.93 34.88 -37.70
C PRO A 82 8.99 33.36 -37.89
N PHE A 83 9.32 32.63 -36.82
CA PHE A 83 9.04 31.20 -36.77
C PHE A 83 7.52 31.04 -36.66
N VAL A 84 6.88 30.89 -37.81
CA VAL A 84 5.54 30.30 -37.92
C VAL A 84 5.74 28.80 -37.70
N GLY A 85 5.57 28.40 -36.46
CA GLY A 85 5.60 27.02 -36.00
C GLY A 85 4.75 26.93 -34.75
N GLY A 86 3.46 27.21 -34.91
CA GLY A 86 2.47 26.95 -33.87
C GLY A 86 2.34 25.44 -33.66
N GLN A 87 3.22 24.88 -32.82
CA GLN A 87 2.78 23.79 -31.97
C GLN A 87 1.89 24.43 -30.92
N MET A 88 0.58 24.37 -31.14
CA MET A 88 -0.36 24.47 -30.04
C MET A 88 0.03 23.39 -29.03
N ALA A 89 0.71 23.80 -27.96
CA ALA A 89 0.77 23.02 -26.76
C ALA A 89 -0.69 22.74 -26.37
N LEU A 90 -1.10 21.47 -26.46
CA LEU A 90 -2.38 21.00 -25.95
C LEU A 90 -2.33 21.15 -24.42
N GLN A 91 -2.70 22.33 -23.94
CA GLN A 91 -3.02 22.58 -22.54
C GLN A 91 -4.16 21.65 -22.14
N GLY A 92 -3.91 20.80 -21.15
CA GLY A 92 -4.92 20.09 -20.38
C GLY A 92 -5.81 19.16 -21.20
N GLN A 93 -5.44 17.88 -21.26
CA GLN A 93 -6.50 16.88 -21.38
C GLN A 93 -7.40 17.04 -20.15
N ASP A 94 -8.66 17.38 -20.39
CA ASP A 94 -9.67 17.54 -19.35
C ASP A 94 -9.62 16.30 -18.44
N ALA A 95 -9.62 16.51 -17.12
CA ALA A 95 -9.57 15.44 -16.12
C ALA A 95 -10.66 14.37 -16.36
N ALA A 96 -11.79 14.76 -16.97
CA ALA A 96 -12.82 13.84 -17.42
C ALA A 96 -12.34 12.85 -18.49
N GLN A 97 -11.54 13.28 -19.46
CA GLN A 97 -10.99 12.42 -20.53
C GLN A 97 -9.98 11.41 -19.97
N LEU A 98 -9.09 11.86 -19.08
CA LEU A 98 -8.17 10.94 -18.38
C LEU A 98 -8.93 9.98 -17.47
N GLY A 99 -10.02 10.44 -16.83
CA GLY A 99 -10.91 9.60 -16.04
C GLY A 99 -11.54 8.46 -16.86
N ALA A 100 -11.96 8.75 -18.09
CA ALA A 100 -12.48 7.74 -19.01
C ALA A 100 -11.41 6.68 -19.32
N ILE A 101 -10.16 7.06 -19.60
CA ILE A 101 -9.06 6.10 -19.82
C ILE A 101 -8.77 5.29 -18.55
N ALA A 102 -8.72 5.94 -17.38
CA ALA A 102 -8.45 5.29 -16.10
C ALA A 102 -9.52 4.24 -15.75
N SER A 103 -10.77 4.42 -16.18
CA SER A 103 -11.85 3.43 -15.98
C SER A 103 -11.54 2.08 -16.63
N TRP A 104 -10.82 2.06 -17.77
CA TRP A 104 -10.39 0.82 -18.42
C TRP A 104 -9.28 0.12 -17.64
N VAL A 105 -8.39 0.87 -16.99
CA VAL A 105 -7.22 0.34 -16.26
C VAL A 105 -7.63 -0.55 -15.08
N VAL A 106 -8.74 -0.22 -14.42
CA VAL A 106 -9.17 -0.91 -13.19
C VAL A 106 -10.10 -2.10 -13.42
N LEU A 107 -10.43 -2.43 -14.67
CA LEU A 107 -11.33 -3.56 -14.98
C LEU A 107 -10.79 -4.90 -14.47
N ASP A 108 -11.72 -5.77 -14.07
CA ASP A 108 -11.44 -7.14 -13.63
C ASP A 108 -11.47 -8.12 -14.80
N VAL A 109 -10.41 -8.09 -15.58
CA VAL A 109 -10.27 -8.87 -16.81
C VAL A 109 -8.96 -9.65 -16.77
N ALA A 110 -8.89 -10.56 -15.80
CA ALA A 110 -7.82 -11.54 -15.69
C ALA A 110 -7.81 -12.43 -16.94
N THR A 111 -6.63 -12.73 -17.48
CA THR A 111 -6.46 -13.67 -18.61
C THR A 111 -7.21 -14.98 -18.31
N GLY A 112 -8.07 -15.41 -19.24
CA GLY A 112 -8.88 -16.63 -19.11
C GLY A 112 -10.19 -16.46 -18.33
N TYR A 113 -10.43 -15.31 -17.71
CA TYR A 113 -11.64 -14.99 -16.93
C TYR A 113 -12.32 -13.71 -17.38
N GLU A 114 -12.00 -13.22 -18.58
CA GLU A 114 -12.56 -12.01 -19.18
C GLU A 114 -14.08 -12.09 -19.26
N ALA A 115 -14.64 -13.29 -19.43
CA ALA A 115 -16.07 -13.56 -19.45
C ALA A 115 -16.83 -13.05 -18.20
N ARG A 116 -16.15 -12.91 -17.05
CA ARG A 116 -16.75 -12.33 -15.82
C ARG A 116 -17.12 -10.84 -15.98
N THR A 117 -16.47 -10.13 -16.92
CA THR A 117 -16.64 -8.68 -17.11
C THR A 117 -17.09 -8.34 -18.54
N ALA A 118 -16.81 -9.20 -19.52
CA ALA A 118 -17.09 -8.96 -20.94
C ALA A 118 -18.57 -8.66 -21.22
N GLY A 119 -19.51 -9.36 -20.56
CA GLY A 119 -20.95 -9.11 -20.68
C GLY A 119 -21.33 -7.70 -20.24
N ALA A 120 -20.86 -7.26 -19.07
CA ALA A 120 -21.10 -5.90 -18.58
C ALA A 120 -20.51 -4.82 -19.51
N ILE A 121 -19.37 -5.10 -20.14
CA ILE A 121 -18.78 -4.20 -21.15
C ILE A 121 -19.69 -4.11 -22.39
N ALA A 122 -20.16 -5.25 -22.91
CA ALA A 122 -21.07 -5.29 -24.06
C ALA A 122 -22.39 -4.57 -23.78
N ASP A 123 -22.99 -4.80 -22.60
CA ASP A 123 -24.25 -4.19 -22.19
C ASP A 123 -24.13 -2.67 -22.01
N ALA A 124 -22.98 -2.20 -21.51
CA ALA A 124 -22.74 -0.77 -21.28
C ALA A 124 -22.46 0.02 -22.56
N MET A 125 -22.09 -0.64 -23.67
CA MET A 125 -21.71 0.02 -24.91
C MET A 125 -22.68 -0.34 -26.05
N PRO A 126 -23.48 0.61 -26.58
CA PRO A 126 -24.46 0.32 -27.63
C PRO A 126 -23.83 -0.39 -28.82
N GLY A 127 -24.51 -1.38 -29.42
CA GLY A 127 -24.05 -2.08 -30.62
C GLY A 127 -22.87 -3.05 -30.43
N TRP A 128 -22.37 -3.20 -29.20
CA TRP A 128 -21.40 -4.24 -28.87
C TRP A 128 -22.09 -5.55 -28.49
N SER A 129 -21.42 -6.67 -28.73
CA SER A 129 -21.90 -8.01 -28.42
C SER A 129 -20.73 -8.93 -28.06
N LEU A 130 -21.02 -10.10 -27.50
CA LEU A 130 -20.04 -11.14 -27.28
C LEU A 130 -20.01 -12.10 -28.47
N ASP A 131 -18.82 -12.45 -28.94
CA ASP A 131 -18.67 -13.58 -29.84
C ASP A 131 -18.61 -14.92 -29.06
N HIS A 132 -18.52 -16.04 -29.79
CA HIS A 132 -18.49 -17.37 -29.19
C HIS A 132 -17.29 -17.61 -28.25
N TRP A 133 -16.19 -16.87 -28.41
CA TRP A 133 -14.99 -17.00 -27.57
C TRP A 133 -14.95 -16.01 -26.40
N GLY A 134 -15.97 -15.15 -26.29
CA GLY A 134 -16.05 -14.11 -25.26
C GLY A 134 -15.28 -12.84 -25.59
N ASN A 135 -14.90 -12.62 -26.87
CA ASN A 135 -14.43 -11.31 -27.31
C ASN A 135 -15.61 -10.33 -27.27
N VAL A 136 -15.36 -9.07 -26.88
CA VAL A 136 -16.36 -8.00 -27.01
C VAL A 136 -16.17 -7.36 -28.38
N VAL A 137 -17.18 -7.39 -29.23
CA VAL A 137 -17.07 -7.03 -30.64
C VAL A 137 -18.20 -6.11 -31.11
N THR A 138 -17.89 -5.25 -32.07
CA THR A 138 -18.88 -4.49 -32.85
C THR A 138 -18.39 -4.35 -34.29
N THR A 139 -19.32 -4.31 -35.24
CA THR A 139 -19.03 -3.99 -36.64
C THR A 139 -19.72 -2.69 -37.01
N VAL A 140 -19.03 -1.84 -37.77
CA VAL A 140 -19.53 -0.55 -38.26
C VAL A 140 -19.22 -0.42 -39.74
N GLY A 141 -20.18 0.08 -40.52
CA GLY A 141 -20.06 0.18 -41.97
C GLY A 141 -20.37 -1.13 -42.69
N SER A 142 -20.12 -1.17 -43.99
CA SER A 142 -20.34 -2.35 -44.84
C SER A 142 -19.50 -2.26 -46.12
N GLY A 143 -19.28 -3.40 -46.78
CA GLY A 143 -18.52 -3.48 -48.02
C GLY A 143 -17.00 -3.49 -47.80
N THR A 144 -16.26 -3.08 -48.82
CA THR A 144 -14.79 -3.09 -48.83
C THR A 144 -14.23 -1.67 -48.68
N PRO A 145 -13.07 -1.49 -48.02
CA PRO A 145 -12.24 -2.53 -47.41
C PRO A 145 -12.83 -3.04 -46.08
N ARG A 146 -12.61 -4.32 -45.78
CA ARG A 146 -12.93 -4.97 -44.51
C ARG A 146 -11.72 -4.92 -43.59
N ARG A 147 -11.85 -4.26 -42.45
CA ARG A 147 -10.74 -3.97 -41.53
C ARG A 147 -11.03 -4.49 -40.14
N VAL A 148 -10.00 -4.87 -39.40
CA VAL A 148 -10.09 -5.20 -37.98
C VAL A 148 -9.22 -4.22 -37.18
N VAL A 149 -9.78 -3.64 -36.11
CA VAL A 149 -9.06 -2.83 -35.12
C VAL A 149 -9.23 -3.49 -33.76
N ALA A 150 -8.13 -3.92 -33.15
CA ALA A 150 -8.17 -4.74 -31.95
C ALA A 150 -7.26 -4.25 -30.83
N CYS A 151 -7.65 -4.52 -29.59
CA CYS A 151 -6.80 -4.44 -28.40
C CYS A 151 -6.88 -5.76 -27.62
N ALA A 152 -5.94 -5.99 -26.70
CA ALA A 152 -6.02 -7.06 -25.72
C ALA A 152 -6.82 -6.60 -24.49
N LEU A 153 -7.95 -7.25 -24.22
CA LEU A 153 -8.80 -6.93 -23.07
C LEU A 153 -8.24 -7.53 -21.78
N ASP A 154 -7.42 -8.58 -21.83
CA ASP A 154 -6.92 -9.24 -20.63
C ASP A 154 -5.64 -8.62 -20.06
N ARG A 155 -5.28 -9.08 -18.86
CA ARG A 155 -4.03 -8.71 -18.19
C ARG A 155 -3.42 -9.88 -17.41
N PRO A 156 -2.09 -9.85 -17.19
CA PRO A 156 -1.43 -10.71 -16.22
C PRO A 156 -2.15 -10.70 -14.87
N SER A 157 -2.35 -11.89 -14.33
CA SER A 157 -3.09 -12.12 -13.09
C SER A 157 -2.76 -13.52 -12.56
N TYR A 158 -3.33 -13.86 -11.41
CA TYR A 158 -3.16 -15.17 -10.80
C TYR A 158 -4.49 -15.89 -10.68
N ALA A 159 -4.43 -17.21 -10.56
CA ALA A 159 -5.56 -18.07 -10.20
C ALA A 159 -5.28 -18.71 -8.85
N VAL A 160 -6.32 -18.92 -8.04
CA VAL A 160 -6.23 -19.73 -6.82
C VAL A 160 -5.81 -21.15 -7.19
N SER A 161 -4.65 -21.60 -6.72
CA SER A 161 -4.07 -22.91 -7.01
C SER A 161 -4.24 -23.90 -5.85
N GLN A 162 -4.36 -23.39 -4.62
CA GLN A 162 -4.57 -24.19 -3.42
C GLN A 162 -5.37 -23.39 -2.39
N ILE A 163 -6.22 -24.09 -1.63
CA ILE A 163 -6.82 -23.60 -0.39
C ILE A 163 -6.24 -24.44 0.74
N THR A 164 -5.66 -23.79 1.74
CA THR A 164 -4.99 -24.47 2.86
C THR A 164 -5.96 -24.77 4.00
N ASP A 165 -5.58 -25.71 4.89
CA ASP A 165 -6.40 -26.11 6.03
C ASP A 165 -6.73 -24.93 6.96
N ASP A 166 -5.81 -23.99 7.11
CA ASP A 166 -5.95 -22.77 7.94
C ASP A 166 -6.65 -21.61 7.21
N GLY A 167 -7.14 -21.81 5.98
CA GLY A 167 -7.94 -20.82 5.25
C GLY A 167 -7.16 -19.79 4.43
N TYR A 168 -5.85 -19.98 4.22
CA TYR A 168 -5.07 -19.19 3.27
C TYR A 168 -5.18 -19.73 1.84
N LEU A 169 -5.00 -18.86 0.85
CA LEU A 169 -4.92 -19.24 -0.55
C LEU A 169 -3.47 -19.21 -1.04
N ARG A 170 -3.13 -20.16 -1.92
CA ARG A 170 -1.95 -20.10 -2.78
C ARG A 170 -2.39 -19.81 -4.20
N VAL A 171 -1.50 -19.23 -4.98
CA VAL A 171 -1.81 -18.81 -6.34
C VAL A 171 -0.80 -19.31 -7.36
N HIS A 172 -1.19 -19.28 -8.63
CA HIS A 172 -0.30 -19.53 -9.76
C HIS A 172 -0.56 -18.48 -10.84
N ARG A 173 0.48 -18.05 -11.56
CA ARG A 173 0.35 -17.11 -12.68
C ARG A 173 -0.53 -17.72 -13.78
N ILE A 174 -1.42 -16.91 -14.35
CA ILE A 174 -2.18 -17.31 -15.54
C ILE A 174 -1.43 -16.87 -16.80
N GLY A 175 -1.27 -17.78 -17.77
CA GLY A 175 -0.61 -17.50 -19.04
C GLY A 175 0.86 -17.11 -18.88
N ARG A 176 1.35 -16.22 -19.75
CA ARG A 176 2.77 -15.77 -19.72
C ARG A 176 3.12 -14.82 -18.58
N GLY A 177 2.14 -14.29 -17.84
CA GLY A 177 2.35 -13.28 -16.80
C GLY A 177 2.92 -11.96 -17.33
N SER A 178 3.26 -11.04 -16.43
CA SER A 178 4.01 -9.83 -16.78
C SER A 178 5.48 -10.17 -17.02
N ARG A 179 6.15 -9.38 -17.86
CA ARG A 179 7.59 -9.48 -18.11
C ARG A 179 8.42 -8.65 -17.12
N HIS A 180 7.79 -7.84 -16.28
CA HIS A 180 8.49 -7.00 -15.33
C HIS A 180 9.08 -7.85 -14.19
N VAL A 181 10.36 -7.63 -13.89
CA VAL A 181 11.13 -8.46 -12.95
C VAL A 181 10.59 -8.40 -11.51
N LEU A 182 9.90 -7.32 -11.15
CA LEU A 182 9.29 -7.12 -9.83
C LEU A 182 7.77 -7.34 -9.80
N TRP A 183 7.18 -7.92 -10.85
CA TRP A 183 5.72 -8.04 -10.92
C TRP A 183 5.11 -8.78 -9.72
N ASP A 184 5.69 -9.93 -9.33
CA ASP A 184 5.15 -10.70 -8.19
C ASP A 184 5.45 -10.01 -6.86
N GLN A 185 6.68 -9.48 -6.69
CA GLN A 185 7.06 -8.75 -5.48
C GLN A 185 6.17 -7.52 -5.24
N ALA A 186 5.70 -6.85 -6.29
CA ALA A 186 4.78 -5.72 -6.18
C ALA A 186 3.42 -6.09 -5.54
N PHE A 187 3.12 -7.38 -5.32
CA PHE A 187 1.95 -7.83 -4.59
C PHE A 187 2.17 -7.98 -3.08
N GLU A 188 3.41 -7.93 -2.56
CA GLU A 188 3.68 -8.06 -1.12
C GLU A 188 2.86 -7.05 -0.28
N ALA A 189 2.11 -7.55 0.71
CA ALA A 189 1.22 -6.76 1.57
C ALA A 189 0.18 -5.90 0.83
N GLN A 190 -0.12 -6.22 -0.41
CA GLN A 190 -1.12 -5.48 -1.17
C GLN A 190 -2.51 -6.08 -0.99
N GLN A 191 -3.52 -5.21 -0.87
CA GLN A 191 -4.91 -5.63 -0.91
C GLN A 191 -5.25 -6.23 -2.29
N ILE A 192 -5.92 -7.36 -2.30
CA ILE A 192 -6.36 -8.00 -3.52
C ILE A 192 -7.87 -8.14 -3.51
N ARG A 193 -8.40 -8.51 -4.65
CA ARG A 193 -9.75 -9.03 -4.77
C ARG A 193 -9.68 -10.42 -5.39
N VAL A 194 -10.45 -11.34 -4.84
CA VAL A 194 -10.70 -12.66 -5.40
C VAL A 194 -12.03 -12.57 -6.14
N ILE A 195 -12.02 -12.73 -7.46
CA ILE A 195 -13.20 -12.52 -8.30
C ILE A 195 -13.97 -13.84 -8.38
N THR A 196 -14.89 -14.05 -7.44
CA THR A 196 -15.73 -15.25 -7.39
C THR A 196 -16.89 -15.16 -8.38
N GLU A 197 -17.64 -16.25 -8.54
CA GLU A 197 -18.86 -16.27 -9.37
C GLU A 197 -19.95 -15.31 -8.87
N SER A 198 -20.08 -15.15 -7.55
CA SER A 198 -21.11 -14.28 -6.96
C SER A 198 -20.66 -12.81 -6.86
N GLY A 199 -19.43 -12.51 -7.25
CA GLY A 199 -18.81 -11.19 -7.12
C GLY A 199 -17.52 -11.19 -6.31
N PRO A 200 -16.77 -10.10 -6.35
CA PRO A 200 -15.43 -10.00 -5.76
C PRO A 200 -15.48 -9.94 -4.23
N VAL A 201 -14.55 -10.60 -3.56
CA VAL A 201 -14.31 -10.49 -2.10
C VAL A 201 -12.91 -9.95 -1.85
N SER A 202 -12.72 -9.23 -0.74
CA SER A 202 -11.44 -8.66 -0.35
C SER A 202 -10.47 -9.71 0.18
N GLY A 203 -9.19 -9.48 -0.03
CA GLY A 203 -8.10 -10.23 0.58
C GLY A 203 -6.84 -9.37 0.66
N VAL A 204 -5.77 -9.93 1.21
CA VAL A 204 -4.44 -9.31 1.23
C VAL A 204 -3.36 -10.36 1.04
N VAL A 205 -2.31 -10.00 0.32
CA VAL A 205 -1.14 -10.86 0.18
C VAL A 205 -0.33 -10.77 1.46
N ALA A 206 -0.11 -11.90 2.12
CA ALA A 206 0.66 -11.97 3.34
C ALA A 206 2.14 -11.63 3.08
N ARG A 207 2.82 -11.16 4.12
CA ARG A 207 4.27 -10.97 4.13
C ARG A 207 4.81 -11.19 5.54
N SER A 208 6.09 -11.51 5.65
CA SER A 208 6.76 -11.56 6.94
C SER A 208 6.72 -10.21 7.65
N ASN A 209 6.62 -10.22 8.97
CA ASN A 209 6.44 -9.02 9.79
C ASN A 209 7.71 -8.16 9.83
N GLY A 210 7.54 -6.83 9.73
CA GLY A 210 8.66 -5.89 9.79
C GLY A 210 9.46 -5.97 11.10
N HIS A 211 8.77 -6.14 12.23
CA HIS A 211 9.40 -6.30 13.54
C HIS A 211 10.18 -7.61 13.69
N PHE A 212 9.98 -8.59 12.80
CA PHE A 212 10.75 -9.85 12.78
C PHE A 212 11.84 -9.84 11.70
N ALA A 213 12.18 -8.67 11.13
CA ALA A 213 13.18 -8.56 10.06
C ALA A 213 14.53 -9.26 10.36
N GLN A 214 14.95 -9.36 11.63
CA GLN A 214 16.15 -10.09 12.00
C GLN A 214 16.04 -11.61 11.72
N GLN A 215 14.83 -12.19 11.86
CA GLN A 215 14.53 -13.59 11.55
C GLN A 215 14.55 -13.83 10.03
N HIS A 216 14.21 -12.80 9.24
CA HIS A 216 14.14 -12.85 7.78
C HIS A 216 15.33 -12.17 7.07
N ARG A 217 16.41 -11.87 7.78
CA ARG A 217 17.56 -11.13 7.21
C ARG A 217 18.26 -11.86 6.06
N ASP A 218 18.13 -13.18 6.03
CA ASP A 218 18.73 -14.05 5.02
C ASP A 218 17.77 -14.25 3.81
N GLU A 219 16.54 -13.74 3.88
CA GLU A 219 15.55 -13.75 2.80
C GLU A 219 15.76 -12.58 1.83
N THR A 220 16.84 -12.67 1.05
CA THR A 220 17.26 -11.62 0.12
C THR A 220 16.73 -11.82 -1.30
N ALA A 221 16.10 -12.95 -1.58
CA ALA A 221 15.55 -13.25 -2.91
C ALA A 221 14.29 -12.43 -3.21
N VAL A 222 14.17 -12.02 -4.47
CA VAL A 222 12.97 -11.35 -4.98
C VAL A 222 11.79 -12.32 -4.93
N VAL A 223 10.65 -11.82 -4.45
CA VAL A 223 9.42 -12.62 -4.33
C VAL A 223 8.91 -13.04 -5.70
N THR A 224 8.49 -14.31 -5.79
CA THR A 224 7.88 -14.92 -6.96
C THR A 224 6.44 -15.36 -6.65
N ALA A 225 5.69 -15.76 -7.69
CA ALA A 225 4.33 -16.26 -7.55
C ALA A 225 4.22 -17.45 -6.57
N ASP A 226 5.26 -18.28 -6.50
CA ASP A 226 5.32 -19.43 -5.61
C ASP A 226 5.47 -19.00 -4.14
N ASP A 227 5.85 -17.76 -3.86
CA ASP A 227 5.96 -17.23 -2.50
C ASP A 227 4.66 -16.55 -2.03
N LEU A 228 3.69 -16.31 -2.91
CA LEU A 228 2.49 -15.52 -2.60
C LEU A 228 1.45 -16.32 -1.81
N TRP A 229 1.20 -15.88 -0.58
CA TRP A 229 0.10 -16.34 0.27
C TRP A 229 -0.97 -15.26 0.33
N ILE A 230 -2.24 -15.64 0.26
CA ILE A 230 -3.36 -14.70 0.35
C ILE A 230 -4.17 -15.02 1.59
N ASP A 231 -4.32 -14.01 2.45
CA ASP A 231 -5.23 -13.98 3.58
C ASP A 231 -6.56 -13.37 3.13
N VAL A 232 -7.66 -14.09 3.35
CA VAL A 232 -9.04 -13.65 3.07
C VAL A 232 -9.86 -13.49 4.35
N GLY A 233 -9.20 -13.53 5.51
CA GLY A 233 -9.81 -13.42 6.81
C GLY A 233 -10.54 -14.67 7.30
N ALA A 234 -10.44 -15.77 6.57
CA ALA A 234 -10.91 -17.09 6.98
C ALA A 234 -9.87 -17.80 7.87
N THR A 235 -10.33 -18.77 8.66
CA THR A 235 -9.48 -19.61 9.53
C THR A 235 -9.61 -21.09 9.21
N SER A 236 -10.27 -21.42 8.10
CA SER A 236 -10.44 -22.80 7.63
C SER A 236 -10.86 -22.85 6.17
N VAL A 237 -10.71 -24.03 5.55
CA VAL A 237 -11.27 -24.33 4.21
C VAL A 237 -12.78 -24.04 4.14
N ALA A 238 -13.53 -24.39 5.20
CA ALA A 238 -14.97 -24.12 5.26
C ALA A 238 -15.27 -22.62 5.29
N GLY A 239 -14.46 -21.83 5.99
CA GLY A 239 -14.55 -20.36 6.00
C GLY A 239 -14.29 -19.76 4.61
N VAL A 240 -13.29 -20.27 3.89
CA VAL A 240 -13.00 -19.85 2.50
C VAL A 240 -14.19 -20.18 1.58
N ALA A 241 -14.75 -21.38 1.71
CA ALA A 241 -15.92 -21.79 0.93
C ALA A 241 -17.16 -20.92 1.23
N ALA A 242 -17.34 -20.48 2.47
CA ALA A 242 -18.43 -19.57 2.84
C ALA A 242 -18.32 -18.18 2.17
N LEU A 243 -17.11 -17.74 1.81
CA LEU A 243 -16.90 -16.53 1.00
C LEU A 243 -17.23 -16.75 -0.49
N GLY A 244 -17.46 -17.99 -0.91
CA GLY A 244 -17.70 -18.38 -2.30
C GLY A 244 -16.43 -18.53 -3.13
N ILE A 245 -15.26 -18.61 -2.49
CA ILE A 245 -13.97 -18.75 -3.17
C ILE A 245 -13.73 -20.22 -3.53
N GLY A 246 -13.43 -20.47 -4.80
CA GLY A 246 -13.08 -21.78 -5.34
C GLY A 246 -11.67 -21.85 -5.92
N LEU A 247 -11.22 -23.06 -6.23
CA LEU A 247 -10.02 -23.24 -7.05
C LEU A 247 -10.22 -22.57 -8.41
N LEU A 248 -9.12 -22.04 -8.93
CA LEU A 248 -9.00 -21.33 -10.18
C LEU A 248 -9.62 -19.93 -10.22
N ASP A 249 -10.34 -19.48 -9.19
CA ASP A 249 -10.86 -18.11 -9.13
C ASP A 249 -9.70 -17.10 -9.33
N PRO A 250 -9.87 -16.08 -10.18
CA PRO A 250 -8.79 -15.17 -10.48
C PRO A 250 -8.62 -14.13 -9.37
N VAL A 251 -7.35 -13.80 -9.13
CA VAL A 251 -6.90 -12.81 -8.17
C VAL A 251 -6.31 -11.63 -8.92
N ALA A 252 -6.76 -10.44 -8.54
CA ALA A 252 -6.26 -9.19 -9.06
C ALA A 252 -6.00 -8.19 -7.94
N ARG A 253 -5.16 -7.20 -8.20
CA ARG A 253 -4.96 -6.10 -7.26
C ARG A 253 -6.25 -5.28 -7.11
N HIS A 254 -6.52 -4.87 -5.87
CA HIS A 254 -7.50 -3.85 -5.54
C HIS A 254 -6.87 -2.44 -5.58
N LEU A 255 -7.02 -1.73 -6.70
CA LEU A 255 -6.61 -0.33 -6.88
C LEU A 255 -7.79 0.52 -7.38
N PRO A 256 -7.87 1.81 -6.98
CA PRO A 256 -8.78 2.77 -7.58
C PRO A 256 -8.27 3.23 -8.96
N PRO A 257 -9.12 3.90 -9.78
CA PRO A 257 -8.65 4.61 -10.96
C PRO A 257 -7.61 5.66 -10.56
N TRP A 258 -6.45 5.64 -11.22
CA TRP A 258 -5.32 6.50 -10.86
C TRP A 258 -4.99 7.49 -11.97
N VAL A 259 -5.53 8.70 -11.82
CA VAL A 259 -5.25 9.85 -12.68
C VAL A 259 -4.20 10.73 -11.98
N MET A 260 -3.08 10.95 -12.66
CA MET A 260 -2.00 11.88 -12.28
C MET A 260 -2.12 13.16 -13.09
N GLU A 261 -1.23 14.13 -12.85
CA GLU A 261 -1.14 15.30 -13.72
C GLU A 261 -0.80 14.85 -15.16
N GLY A 262 -1.70 15.11 -16.10
CA GLY A 262 -1.50 14.82 -17.54
C GLY A 262 -1.38 13.34 -17.92
N ALA A 263 -1.60 12.40 -16.99
CA ALA A 263 -1.36 10.97 -17.23
C ALA A 263 -2.31 10.07 -16.43
N VAL A 264 -2.38 8.81 -16.83
CA VAL A 264 -3.02 7.73 -16.07
C VAL A 264 -1.99 6.66 -15.76
N ALA A 265 -2.13 6.03 -14.60
CA ALA A 265 -1.25 4.96 -14.20
C ALA A 265 -2.00 3.74 -13.66
N GLY A 266 -1.36 2.58 -13.75
CA GLY A 266 -1.86 1.33 -13.23
C GLY A 266 -1.40 0.14 -14.06
N PRO A 267 -1.88 -1.08 -13.73
CA PRO A 267 -1.43 -2.28 -14.42
C PRO A 267 -1.76 -2.23 -15.92
N ASP A 268 -0.72 -2.33 -16.76
CA ASP A 268 -0.79 -2.26 -18.22
C ASP A 268 -1.54 -1.00 -18.75
N ALA A 269 -1.33 0.17 -18.14
CA ALA A 269 -2.03 1.40 -18.50
C ALA A 269 -1.99 1.73 -20.01
N GLY A 270 -0.87 1.48 -20.69
CA GLY A 270 -0.73 1.66 -22.14
C GLY A 270 -1.64 0.73 -22.95
N ARG A 271 -1.69 -0.57 -22.59
CA ARG A 271 -2.63 -1.52 -23.23
C ARG A 271 -4.08 -1.06 -23.05
N ARG A 272 -4.40 -0.54 -21.86
CA ARG A 272 -5.75 -0.11 -21.48
C ARG A 272 -6.19 1.18 -22.16
N ALA A 273 -5.27 2.12 -22.34
CA ALA A 273 -5.48 3.26 -23.24
C ALA A 273 -5.77 2.78 -24.68
N GLY A 274 -5.13 1.70 -25.13
CA GLY A 274 -5.45 1.05 -26.39
C GLY A 274 -6.91 0.57 -26.48
N CYS A 275 -7.41 -0.14 -25.46
CA CYS A 275 -8.82 -0.56 -25.46
C CYS A 275 -9.80 0.61 -25.38
N ALA A 276 -9.48 1.64 -24.60
CA ALA A 276 -10.24 2.88 -24.58
C ALA A 276 -10.30 3.52 -25.99
N ALA A 277 -9.20 3.48 -26.73
CA ALA A 277 -9.14 4.01 -28.10
C ALA A 277 -9.98 3.18 -29.07
N VAL A 278 -9.92 1.84 -29.01
CA VAL A 278 -10.77 0.95 -29.82
C VAL A 278 -12.25 1.25 -29.57
N ALA A 279 -12.66 1.38 -28.30
CA ALA A 279 -14.03 1.71 -27.94
C ALA A 279 -14.47 3.08 -28.44
N SER A 280 -13.60 4.08 -28.31
CA SER A 280 -13.85 5.47 -28.76
C SER A 280 -13.95 5.58 -30.28
N LEU A 281 -13.09 4.87 -31.02
CA LEU A 281 -13.14 4.82 -32.48
C LEU A 281 -14.39 4.12 -33.00
N ALA A 282 -14.85 3.07 -32.34
CA ALA A 282 -16.11 2.41 -32.69
C ALA A 282 -17.31 3.35 -32.52
N ALA A 283 -17.32 4.16 -31.46
CA ALA A 283 -18.35 5.16 -31.25
C ALA A 283 -18.30 6.27 -32.33
N ALA A 284 -17.10 6.78 -32.64
CA ALA A 284 -16.90 7.79 -33.67
C ALA A 284 -17.32 7.29 -35.08
N ALA A 285 -16.93 6.06 -35.43
CA ALA A 285 -17.23 5.47 -36.73
C ALA A 285 -18.73 5.33 -37.02
N ARG A 286 -19.59 5.28 -35.99
CA ARG A 286 -21.05 5.23 -36.16
C ARG A 286 -21.66 6.60 -36.48
N GLY A 287 -20.95 7.68 -36.15
CA GLY A 287 -21.36 9.06 -36.44
C GLY A 287 -21.01 9.52 -37.86
N ASP A 288 -20.05 8.86 -38.51
CA ASP A 288 -19.55 9.20 -39.85
C ASP A 288 -19.92 8.15 -40.91
N ALA A 289 -20.07 8.59 -42.16
CA ALA A 289 -20.14 7.70 -43.31
C ALA A 289 -18.75 7.09 -43.58
N THR A 290 -18.42 6.01 -42.87
CA THR A 290 -17.17 5.28 -43.11
C THR A 290 -17.22 4.55 -44.46
N SER A 291 -16.17 4.65 -45.26
CA SER A 291 -16.02 3.82 -46.46
C SER A 291 -15.56 2.41 -46.05
N GLY A 292 -16.30 1.38 -46.43
CA GLY A 292 -15.99 -0.02 -46.09
C GLY A 292 -16.55 -0.50 -44.74
N GLU A 293 -16.11 -1.67 -44.30
CA GLU A 293 -16.54 -2.35 -43.08
C GLU A 293 -15.40 -2.39 -42.06
N THR A 294 -15.64 -1.97 -40.82
CA THR A 294 -14.65 -2.02 -39.74
C THR A 294 -15.17 -2.82 -38.55
N HIS A 295 -14.40 -3.82 -38.15
CA HIS A 295 -14.65 -4.68 -37.00
C HIS A 295 -13.77 -4.21 -35.84
N PHE A 296 -14.38 -3.85 -34.72
CA PHE A 296 -13.68 -3.50 -33.48
C PHE A 296 -13.74 -4.67 -32.53
N VAL A 297 -12.58 -5.06 -31.98
CA VAL A 297 -12.44 -6.28 -31.18
C VAL A 297 -11.67 -5.98 -29.89
N LEU A 298 -12.33 -6.13 -28.74
CA LEU A 298 -11.66 -6.25 -27.45
C LEU A 298 -11.39 -7.74 -27.23
N SER A 299 -10.16 -8.16 -27.53
CA SER A 299 -9.78 -9.58 -27.60
C SER A 299 -9.57 -10.18 -26.21
N ALA A 300 -10.16 -11.34 -25.96
CA ALA A 300 -9.82 -12.19 -24.82
C ALA A 300 -8.54 -13.00 -25.06
N GLN A 301 -7.88 -13.41 -23.98
CA GLN A 301 -6.75 -14.34 -23.93
C GLN A 301 -5.55 -13.98 -24.81
N GLU A 302 -5.12 -12.70 -24.79
CA GLU A 302 -3.83 -12.32 -25.35
C GLU A 302 -2.69 -13.05 -24.64
N GLY A 303 -2.75 -13.18 -23.32
CA GLY A 303 -1.75 -13.87 -22.51
C GLY A 303 -1.56 -15.35 -22.86
N MET A 304 -2.49 -15.94 -23.63
CA MET A 304 -2.43 -17.30 -24.17
C MET A 304 -2.05 -17.34 -25.66
N GLY A 305 -1.53 -16.24 -26.20
CA GLY A 305 -1.10 -16.13 -27.60
C GLY A 305 -2.19 -15.68 -28.56
N TRP A 306 -2.99 -14.67 -28.17
CA TRP A 306 -4.02 -14.06 -29.01
C TRP A 306 -5.11 -15.04 -29.48
N ILE A 307 -5.54 -15.97 -28.63
CA ILE A 307 -6.52 -17.00 -29.02
C ILE A 307 -7.86 -16.36 -29.40
N GLY A 308 -8.33 -15.36 -28.64
CA GLY A 308 -9.58 -14.65 -28.93
C GLY A 308 -9.58 -13.99 -30.29
N LEU A 309 -8.61 -13.12 -30.57
CA LEU A 309 -8.48 -12.45 -31.86
C LEU A 309 -8.28 -13.44 -33.01
N SER A 310 -7.49 -14.50 -32.81
CA SER A 310 -7.30 -15.56 -33.81
C SER A 310 -8.61 -16.25 -34.15
N SER A 311 -9.42 -16.61 -33.14
CA SER A 311 -10.74 -17.23 -33.33
C SER A 311 -11.68 -16.32 -34.10
N TYR A 312 -11.69 -15.02 -33.78
CA TYR A 312 -12.49 -14.02 -34.49
C TYR A 312 -12.11 -13.93 -35.97
N ILE A 313 -10.82 -13.78 -36.27
CA ILE A 313 -10.31 -13.67 -37.64
C ILE A 313 -10.61 -14.94 -38.44
N ALA A 314 -10.37 -16.12 -37.87
CA ALA A 314 -10.62 -17.39 -38.54
C ALA A 314 -12.07 -17.57 -38.99
N ARG A 315 -13.04 -16.98 -38.28
CA ARG A 315 -14.47 -17.03 -38.59
C ARG A 315 -14.94 -15.89 -39.48
N GLY A 316 -14.23 -14.76 -39.48
CA GLY A 316 -14.63 -13.54 -40.17
C GLY A 316 -14.38 -13.53 -41.69
N GLY A 317 -13.70 -14.54 -42.24
CA GLY A 317 -13.35 -14.63 -43.66
C GLY A 317 -12.11 -13.81 -44.03
N ALA A 318 -12.07 -13.28 -45.25
CA ALA A 318 -10.97 -12.43 -45.72
C ALA A 318 -11.09 -11.00 -45.17
N PHE A 319 -9.96 -10.44 -44.71
CA PHE A 319 -9.83 -9.06 -44.27
C PHE A 319 -8.71 -8.36 -45.04
N ASP A 320 -8.92 -7.08 -45.37
CA ASP A 320 -7.95 -6.28 -46.12
C ASP A 320 -6.87 -5.68 -45.22
N ALA A 321 -7.18 -5.43 -43.93
CA ALA A 321 -6.22 -4.90 -42.96
C ALA A 321 -6.54 -5.32 -41.52
N LEU A 322 -5.48 -5.47 -40.72
CA LEU A 322 -5.55 -5.68 -39.28
C LEU A 322 -4.65 -4.67 -38.56
N THR A 323 -5.24 -3.91 -37.64
CA THR A 323 -4.57 -2.98 -36.74
C THR A 323 -4.70 -3.49 -35.31
N ILE A 324 -3.58 -3.65 -34.61
CA ILE A 324 -3.55 -4.03 -33.20
C ILE A 324 -2.90 -2.90 -32.38
N LEU A 325 -3.62 -2.47 -31.36
CA LEU A 325 -3.11 -1.59 -30.31
C LEU A 325 -2.44 -2.47 -29.26
N ALA A 326 -1.12 -2.40 -29.24
CA ALA A 326 -0.22 -3.26 -28.51
C ALA A 326 -0.06 -2.84 -27.04
N PRO A 327 0.52 -3.71 -26.18
CA PRO A 327 1.02 -3.30 -24.87
C PRO A 327 2.04 -2.16 -24.97
N GLY A 328 2.16 -1.35 -23.92
CA GLY A 328 3.09 -0.24 -23.87
C GLY A 328 4.56 -0.67 -23.78
N GLU A 329 5.45 0.13 -24.37
CA GLU A 329 6.89 -0.03 -24.26
C GLU A 329 7.57 1.32 -23.98
N PHE A 330 8.85 1.30 -23.57
CA PHE A 330 9.61 2.53 -23.32
C PHE A 330 9.75 3.43 -24.56
N SER A 331 9.71 2.83 -25.76
CA SER A 331 9.68 3.53 -27.03
C SER A 331 8.45 3.08 -27.81
N GLY A 332 7.55 4.03 -28.09
CA GLY A 332 6.41 3.77 -28.95
C GLY A 332 6.81 3.49 -30.40
N SER A 333 5.91 2.89 -31.16
CA SER A 333 6.06 2.65 -32.60
C SER A 333 4.70 2.46 -33.26
N ALA A 334 4.60 2.77 -34.54
CA ALA A 334 3.43 2.48 -35.36
C ALA A 334 3.87 1.78 -36.66
N ALA A 335 4.65 0.71 -36.52
CA ALA A 335 5.25 -0.01 -37.64
C ALA A 335 4.47 -1.29 -37.97
N PRO A 336 4.32 -1.65 -39.25
CA PRO A 336 3.75 -2.93 -39.62
C PRO A 336 4.68 -4.07 -39.22
N ARG A 337 4.10 -5.16 -38.71
CA ARG A 337 4.79 -6.42 -38.43
C ARG A 337 4.33 -7.49 -39.41
N ALA A 338 5.27 -8.30 -39.89
CA ALA A 338 4.92 -9.45 -40.73
C ALA A 338 4.03 -10.43 -39.97
N ALA A 339 3.04 -11.02 -40.66
CA ALA A 339 2.16 -12.03 -40.07
C ALA A 339 2.92 -13.25 -39.53
N SER A 340 4.12 -13.54 -40.06
CA SER A 340 5.04 -14.57 -39.56
C SER A 340 5.53 -14.33 -38.12
N SER A 341 5.46 -13.08 -37.62
CA SER A 341 5.94 -12.73 -36.27
C SER A 341 4.94 -12.99 -35.14
N PHE A 342 3.73 -13.50 -35.46
CA PHE A 342 2.64 -13.70 -34.49
C PHE A 342 2.49 -15.16 -34.01
N GLY A 343 3.55 -15.96 -34.11
CA GLY A 343 3.57 -17.33 -33.59
C GLY A 343 2.43 -18.19 -34.17
N ARG A 344 1.61 -18.79 -33.29
CA ARG A 344 0.49 -19.67 -33.70
C ARG A 344 -0.60 -18.94 -34.50
N MET A 345 -0.79 -17.65 -34.27
CA MET A 345 -1.75 -16.82 -35.01
C MET A 345 -1.32 -16.62 -36.47
N SER A 346 -0.04 -16.83 -36.80
CA SER A 346 0.48 -16.62 -38.15
C SER A 346 -0.28 -17.40 -39.23
N ALA A 347 -0.58 -18.68 -38.99
CA ALA A 347 -1.32 -19.51 -39.94
C ALA A 347 -2.75 -19.00 -40.17
N VAL A 348 -3.38 -18.47 -39.13
CA VAL A 348 -4.72 -17.88 -39.21
C VAL A 348 -4.70 -16.58 -40.02
N LEU A 349 -3.72 -15.71 -39.76
CA LEU A 349 -3.54 -14.46 -40.52
C LEU A 349 -3.33 -14.74 -42.01
N GLN A 350 -2.46 -15.70 -42.34
CA GLN A 350 -2.21 -16.11 -43.72
C GLN A 350 -3.47 -16.66 -44.40
N ALA A 351 -4.24 -17.51 -43.71
CA ALA A 351 -5.51 -18.03 -44.23
C ALA A 351 -6.56 -16.94 -44.44
N ALA A 352 -6.53 -15.86 -43.64
CA ALA A 352 -7.40 -14.69 -43.79
C ALA A 352 -6.91 -13.67 -44.83
N GLY A 353 -5.78 -13.91 -45.51
CA GLY A 353 -5.20 -13.00 -46.49
C GLY A 353 -4.39 -11.85 -45.90
N ILE A 354 -4.12 -11.86 -44.59
CA ILE A 354 -3.41 -10.79 -43.88
C ILE A 354 -1.90 -11.08 -43.92
N ALA A 355 -1.17 -10.36 -44.77
CA ALA A 355 0.29 -10.49 -44.88
C ALA A 355 1.05 -9.68 -43.81
N SER A 356 0.49 -8.55 -43.37
CA SER A 356 1.06 -7.66 -42.38
C SER A 356 0.00 -7.15 -41.41
N VAL A 357 0.45 -6.85 -40.18
CA VAL A 357 -0.38 -6.32 -39.11
C VAL A 357 0.15 -4.95 -38.72
N GLN A 358 -0.69 -3.93 -38.76
CA GLN A 358 -0.34 -2.61 -38.25
C GLN A 358 -0.25 -2.69 -36.72
N TRP A 359 0.96 -2.55 -36.16
CA TRP A 359 1.23 -2.73 -34.74
C TRP A 359 1.52 -1.37 -34.10
N ILE A 360 0.62 -0.89 -33.24
CA ILE A 360 0.70 0.43 -32.62
C ILE A 360 1.03 0.26 -31.14
N VAL A 361 2.25 0.65 -30.75
CA VAL A 361 2.80 0.52 -29.41
C VAL A 361 2.78 1.90 -28.73
N PRO A 362 2.05 2.07 -27.60
CA PRO A 362 2.14 3.27 -26.80
C PRO A 362 3.51 3.41 -26.13
N THR A 363 4.00 4.63 -26.06
CA THR A 363 5.13 5.01 -25.21
C THR A 363 4.68 5.10 -23.74
N VAL A 364 5.32 4.34 -22.86
CA VAL A 364 4.97 4.32 -21.43
C VAL A 364 6.21 4.45 -20.55
N ARG A 365 6.00 4.97 -19.33
CA ARG A 365 6.99 4.88 -18.25
C ARG A 365 6.72 3.62 -17.44
N GLN A 366 7.78 2.98 -16.94
CA GLN A 366 7.67 1.81 -16.06
C GLN A 366 6.91 0.64 -16.72
N ALA A 367 7.27 0.34 -17.97
CA ALA A 367 6.58 -0.64 -18.83
C ALA A 367 6.45 -2.01 -18.17
N GLY A 368 5.23 -2.54 -18.14
CA GLY A 368 4.90 -3.84 -17.53
C GLY A 368 4.96 -3.88 -16.00
N SER A 369 5.36 -2.79 -15.34
CA SER A 369 5.27 -2.67 -13.89
C SER A 369 3.81 -2.62 -13.46
N HIS A 370 3.58 -2.76 -12.16
CA HIS A 370 2.25 -2.73 -11.60
C HIS A 370 1.60 -1.32 -11.66
N MET A 371 2.40 -0.26 -11.76
CA MET A 371 1.96 1.12 -12.00
C MET A 371 2.67 1.70 -13.23
N GLU A 372 2.40 1.10 -14.39
CA GLU A 372 2.79 1.66 -15.70
C GLU A 372 2.10 3.01 -15.91
N ILE A 373 2.77 3.97 -16.55
CA ILE A 373 2.26 5.33 -16.75
C ILE A 373 2.17 5.62 -18.25
N VAL A 374 0.99 6.04 -18.70
CA VAL A 374 0.77 6.57 -20.06
C VAL A 374 0.23 7.99 -19.98
N SER A 375 0.85 8.91 -20.72
CA SER A 375 0.39 10.30 -20.76
C SER A 375 -0.88 10.40 -21.61
N GLY A 376 -1.71 11.40 -21.32
CA GLY A 376 -2.88 11.69 -22.16
C GLY A 376 -2.50 12.00 -23.61
N ALA A 377 -1.42 12.77 -23.80
CA ALA A 377 -0.90 13.10 -25.12
C ALA A 377 -0.49 11.85 -25.92
N GLU A 378 0.12 10.86 -25.26
CA GLU A 378 0.46 9.60 -25.91
C GLU A 378 -0.80 8.77 -26.22
N ALA A 379 -1.76 8.70 -25.29
CA ALA A 379 -3.03 8.02 -25.53
C ALA A 379 -3.76 8.59 -26.76
N SER A 380 -3.77 9.92 -26.92
CA SER A 380 -4.30 10.58 -28.12
C SER A 380 -3.49 10.24 -29.36
N THR A 381 -2.16 10.19 -29.28
CA THR A 381 -1.29 9.80 -30.41
C THR A 381 -1.60 8.39 -30.90
N VAL A 382 -1.80 7.44 -29.97
CA VAL A 382 -2.19 6.06 -30.28
C VAL A 382 -3.57 6.01 -30.94
N LEU A 383 -4.53 6.76 -30.40
CA LEU A 383 -5.88 6.84 -30.97
C LEU A 383 -5.86 7.37 -32.40
N GLU A 384 -5.15 8.47 -32.64
CA GLU A 384 -5.02 9.06 -33.97
C GLU A 384 -4.29 8.13 -34.96
N ALA A 385 -3.26 7.42 -34.51
CA ALA A 385 -2.58 6.42 -35.33
C ALA A 385 -3.52 5.28 -35.72
N ALA A 386 -4.35 4.81 -34.78
CA ALA A 386 -5.35 3.78 -35.05
C ALA A 386 -6.47 4.29 -35.98
N ALA A 387 -6.92 5.55 -35.80
CA ALA A 387 -7.89 6.20 -36.69
C ALA A 387 -7.37 6.27 -38.13
N ARG A 388 -6.13 6.75 -38.32
CA ARG A 388 -5.47 6.81 -39.64
C ARG A 388 -5.33 5.42 -40.27
N ALA A 389 -4.88 4.43 -39.50
CA ALA A 389 -4.70 3.06 -39.98
C ALA A 389 -6.03 2.39 -40.38
N SER A 390 -7.14 2.81 -39.78
CA SER A 390 -8.48 2.28 -40.05
C SER A 390 -9.29 3.15 -41.00
N GLY A 391 -8.77 4.28 -41.48
CA GLY A 391 -9.50 5.20 -42.35
C GLY A 391 -10.73 5.83 -41.70
N ILE A 392 -10.69 6.01 -40.37
CA ILE A 392 -11.74 6.66 -39.59
C ILE A 392 -11.33 8.12 -39.36
N THR A 393 -12.25 9.04 -39.65
CA THR A 393 -12.05 10.44 -39.30
C THR A 393 -12.41 10.64 -37.83
N VAL A 394 -11.52 11.28 -37.07
CA VAL A 394 -11.80 11.69 -35.69
C VAL A 394 -11.82 13.21 -35.64
N GLY A 395 -12.93 13.77 -35.16
CA GLY A 395 -13.06 15.20 -34.94
C GLY A 395 -12.29 15.68 -33.70
N PRO A 396 -12.04 16.99 -33.57
CA PRO A 396 -11.38 17.57 -32.40
C PRO A 396 -12.17 17.36 -31.09
N ASP A 397 -13.49 17.13 -31.19
CA ASP A 397 -14.40 16.95 -30.05
C ASP A 397 -14.59 15.48 -29.64
N LEU A 398 -13.71 14.58 -30.07
CA LEU A 398 -13.78 13.17 -29.70
C LEU A 398 -13.77 12.99 -28.18
N ARG A 399 -14.77 12.30 -27.66
CA ARG A 399 -14.84 11.91 -26.24
C ARG A 399 -14.38 10.48 -26.07
N TRP A 400 -13.46 10.27 -25.13
CA TRP A 400 -13.03 8.93 -24.74
C TRP A 400 -14.22 8.14 -24.17
N ALA A 401 -14.45 6.94 -24.70
CA ALA A 401 -15.41 6.00 -24.18
C ALA A 401 -14.96 5.51 -22.80
N SER A 402 -15.86 5.51 -21.82
CA SER A 402 -15.59 4.94 -20.48
C SER A 402 -15.94 3.46 -20.46
N ALA A 403 -15.20 2.70 -19.65
CA ALA A 403 -15.54 1.33 -19.30
C ALA A 403 -16.72 1.32 -18.30
N PRO A 404 -17.45 0.19 -18.16
CA PRO A 404 -18.44 0.04 -17.08
C PRO A 404 -17.79 0.16 -15.70
N GLU A 405 -18.58 0.55 -14.71
CA GLU A 405 -18.13 0.51 -13.32
C GLU A 405 -17.73 -0.90 -12.91
N ARG A 406 -16.62 -0.99 -12.17
CA ARG A 406 -16.13 -2.23 -11.60
C ARG A 406 -17.09 -2.70 -10.51
N ALA A 407 -17.39 -4.00 -10.47
CA ALA A 407 -18.23 -4.57 -9.43
C ALA A 407 -17.70 -4.24 -8.02
N PRO A 408 -18.57 -3.81 -7.08
CA PRO A 408 -18.17 -3.55 -5.70
C PRO A 408 -17.82 -4.85 -4.97
N LEU A 409 -17.00 -4.73 -3.92
CA LEU A 409 -16.70 -5.86 -3.03
C LEU A 409 -17.98 -6.32 -2.32
N ARG A 410 -18.18 -7.63 -2.25
CA ARG A 410 -19.24 -8.25 -1.46
C ARG A 410 -19.00 -8.02 0.03
N THR A 411 -20.08 -7.78 0.76
CA THR A 411 -20.06 -7.48 2.20
C THR A 411 -21.09 -8.29 3.00
N ASP A 412 -21.87 -9.15 2.32
CA ASP A 412 -22.95 -9.96 2.90
C ASP A 412 -22.48 -10.96 3.97
N HIS A 413 -21.19 -11.30 3.96
CA HIS A 413 -20.55 -12.20 4.92
C HIS A 413 -20.01 -11.51 6.17
N MET A 414 -20.15 -10.18 6.30
CA MET A 414 -19.53 -9.39 7.37
C MET A 414 -20.44 -9.26 8.59
N ASP A 415 -19.91 -9.53 9.78
CA ASP A 415 -20.67 -9.37 11.03
C ASP A 415 -20.83 -7.89 11.41
N ARG A 416 -22.06 -7.49 11.74
CA ARG A 416 -22.43 -6.09 12.03
C ARG A 416 -22.18 -5.68 13.49
N SER A 417 -21.94 -6.61 14.41
CA SER A 417 -21.66 -6.32 15.83
C SER A 417 -20.37 -5.51 16.02
N VAL A 418 -19.43 -5.63 15.08
CA VAL A 418 -18.13 -4.92 15.10
C VAL A 418 -18.13 -3.62 14.26
N GLU A 419 -19.29 -3.18 13.78
CA GLU A 419 -19.41 -2.04 12.85
C GLU A 419 -18.97 -0.70 13.49
N ARG A 420 -19.21 -0.52 14.80
CA ARG A 420 -18.78 0.67 15.53
C ARG A 420 -17.27 0.84 15.46
N ALA A 421 -16.52 -0.22 15.77
CA ALA A 421 -15.06 -0.22 15.71
C ALA A 421 -14.56 -0.06 14.27
N ALA A 422 -15.17 -0.78 13.31
CA ALA A 422 -14.79 -0.70 11.89
C ALA A 422 -14.94 0.71 11.32
N THR A 423 -16.04 1.39 11.63
CA THR A 423 -16.34 2.75 11.12
C THR A 423 -15.35 3.77 11.67
N LEU A 424 -15.09 3.73 12.97
CA LEU A 424 -14.13 4.64 13.61
C LEU A 424 -12.71 4.38 13.12
N LEU A 425 -12.31 3.10 13.03
CA LEU A 425 -11.00 2.70 12.50
C LEU A 425 -10.83 3.15 11.05
N LYS A 426 -11.83 2.93 10.18
CA LYS A 426 -11.80 3.39 8.78
C LYS A 426 -11.55 4.89 8.68
N GLY A 427 -12.23 5.68 9.51
CA GLY A 427 -12.02 7.13 9.58
C GLY A 427 -10.56 7.49 9.92
N LEU A 428 -9.93 6.79 10.86
CA LEU A 428 -8.52 7.03 11.22
C LEU A 428 -7.54 6.52 10.15
N VAL A 429 -7.71 5.29 9.68
CA VAL A 429 -6.75 4.69 8.74
C VAL A 429 -6.75 5.39 7.39
N GLU A 430 -7.80 6.10 6.98
CA GLU A 430 -7.80 6.84 5.70
C GLU A 430 -7.15 8.23 5.79
N ARG A 431 -6.76 8.66 6.99
CA ARG A 431 -6.03 9.91 7.20
C ARG A 431 -4.53 9.66 7.17
N HIS A 432 -3.81 10.46 6.40
CA HIS A 432 -2.36 10.36 6.29
C HIS A 432 -1.70 11.15 7.42
N GLY A 433 -0.65 10.59 8.02
CA GLY A 433 0.12 11.25 9.05
C GLY A 433 1.42 10.52 9.33
N VAL A 434 2.43 10.71 8.48
CA VAL A 434 3.79 10.21 8.77
C VAL A 434 4.44 11.05 9.88
N PRO A 435 5.52 10.59 10.53
CA PRO A 435 6.17 11.33 11.61
C PRO A 435 6.41 12.81 11.27
N GLY A 436 5.83 13.73 12.05
CA GLY A 436 5.86 15.18 11.84
C GLY A 436 4.71 15.78 11.01
N HIS A 437 3.85 14.96 10.41
CA HIS A 437 2.77 15.34 9.49
C HIS A 437 1.38 14.87 9.96
N GLU A 438 1.18 14.66 11.25
CA GLU A 438 0.03 13.97 11.85
C GLU A 438 -1.24 14.84 11.98
N TRP A 439 -1.25 16.05 11.41
CA TRP A 439 -2.29 17.06 11.63
C TRP A 439 -3.71 16.56 11.30
N ALA A 440 -3.86 15.77 10.22
CA ALA A 440 -5.16 15.28 9.77
C ALA A 440 -5.73 14.22 10.72
N VAL A 441 -4.83 13.40 11.29
CA VAL A 441 -5.16 12.38 12.29
C VAL A 441 -5.54 13.04 13.60
N ARG A 442 -4.70 13.98 14.07
CA ARG A 442 -4.95 14.77 15.28
C ARG A 442 -6.30 15.47 15.24
N ARG A 443 -6.60 16.14 14.12
CA ARG A 443 -7.89 16.81 13.92
C ARG A 443 -9.05 15.82 14.06
N PHE A 444 -8.95 14.66 13.44
CA PHE A 444 -9.99 13.64 13.52
C PHE A 444 -10.20 13.10 14.91
N VAL A 445 -9.12 12.84 15.66
CA VAL A 445 -9.22 12.43 17.06
C VAL A 445 -9.98 13.48 17.86
N LEU A 446 -9.62 14.77 17.73
CA LEU A 446 -10.32 15.87 18.41
C LEU A 446 -11.81 15.96 18.03
N GLU A 447 -12.13 15.80 16.74
CA GLU A 447 -13.50 15.79 16.22
C GLU A 447 -14.30 14.53 16.62
N SER A 448 -13.63 13.47 17.05
CA SER A 448 -14.22 12.19 17.48
C SER A 448 -14.35 12.06 19.00
N LEU A 449 -13.69 12.94 19.78
CA LEU A 449 -13.83 12.97 21.23
C LEU A 449 -15.26 13.36 21.64
N PRO A 450 -15.83 12.75 22.72
CA PRO A 450 -17.08 13.22 23.30
C PRO A 450 -16.92 14.65 23.82
N VAL A 451 -18.03 15.38 23.98
CA VAL A 451 -18.04 16.81 24.30
C VAL A 451 -17.15 17.13 25.52
N TRP A 452 -17.32 16.39 26.62
CA TRP A 452 -16.56 16.59 27.85
C TRP A 452 -15.04 16.46 27.64
N ALA A 453 -14.62 15.46 26.84
CA ALA A 453 -13.20 15.19 26.59
C ALA A 453 -12.63 16.21 25.61
N ARG A 454 -13.41 16.58 24.58
CA ARG A 454 -13.03 17.61 23.60
C ARG A 454 -12.84 18.96 24.25
N GLU A 455 -13.67 19.35 25.21
CA GLU A 455 -13.51 20.61 25.95
C GLU A 455 -12.23 20.61 26.78
N ARG A 456 -11.92 19.49 27.45
CA ARG A 456 -10.72 19.31 28.28
C ARG A 456 -9.44 19.04 27.49
N ALA A 457 -9.53 18.64 26.23
CA ALA A 457 -8.36 18.29 25.42
C ALA A 457 -7.36 19.46 25.33
N VAL A 458 -6.10 19.17 25.60
CA VAL A 458 -4.94 20.06 25.47
C VAL A 458 -4.05 19.54 24.35
N ILE A 459 -3.52 20.46 23.55
CA ILE A 459 -2.55 20.15 22.48
C ILE A 459 -1.25 20.90 22.79
N ASP A 460 -0.11 20.23 22.69
CA ASP A 460 1.19 20.87 22.79
C ASP A 460 1.72 21.36 21.42
N ASP A 461 2.81 22.10 21.44
CA ASP A 461 3.44 22.72 20.26
C ASP A 461 4.10 21.74 19.28
N ILE A 462 4.23 20.46 19.65
CA ILE A 462 4.63 19.37 18.73
C ILE A 462 3.43 18.59 18.20
N GLY A 463 2.29 18.64 18.88
CA GLY A 463 1.02 18.11 18.42
C GLY A 463 0.53 16.87 19.16
N ASN A 464 1.04 16.55 20.35
CA ASN A 464 0.42 15.54 21.22
C ASN A 464 -0.97 16.00 21.64
N ILE A 465 -1.86 15.05 21.91
CA ILE A 465 -3.19 15.30 22.49
C ILE A 465 -3.20 14.78 23.92
N MET A 466 -3.70 15.57 24.88
CA MET A 466 -3.89 15.15 26.28
C MET A 466 -5.31 15.43 26.76
N VAL A 467 -5.97 14.44 27.34
CA VAL A 467 -7.26 14.56 28.03
C VAL A 467 -7.06 14.10 29.47
N GLU A 468 -7.15 15.05 30.41
CA GLU A 468 -6.94 14.79 31.84
C GLU A 468 -8.29 14.72 32.59
N VAL A 469 -8.44 13.70 33.46
CA VAL A 469 -9.62 13.50 34.32
C VAL A 469 -9.20 13.04 35.72
N GLY A 470 -10.09 13.22 36.70
CA GLY A 470 -9.84 12.88 38.10
C GLY A 470 -8.90 13.85 38.85
N PRO A 471 -8.74 13.67 40.17
CA PRO A 471 -7.91 14.54 41.00
C PRO A 471 -6.41 14.28 40.80
N ASP A 472 -5.58 15.33 40.90
CA ASP A 472 -4.12 15.30 40.63
C ASP A 472 -3.30 14.49 41.67
N ARG A 473 -3.44 13.16 41.62
CA ARG A 473 -2.70 12.18 42.43
C ARG A 473 -2.63 10.82 41.72
N ASP A 474 -1.56 10.06 41.96
CA ASP A 474 -1.37 8.68 41.49
C ASP A 474 -1.63 8.47 39.98
N THR A 475 -1.11 9.40 39.16
CA THR A 475 -1.43 9.52 37.74
C THR A 475 -1.26 8.21 36.97
N THR A 476 -2.29 7.81 36.24
CA THR A 476 -2.26 6.71 35.27
C THR A 476 -2.34 7.29 33.87
N VAL A 477 -1.46 6.84 32.97
CA VAL A 477 -1.43 7.31 31.59
C VAL A 477 -1.82 6.17 30.65
N PHE A 478 -2.68 6.44 29.68
CA PHE A 478 -2.98 5.57 28.54
C PHE A 478 -2.53 6.28 27.27
N MET A 479 -1.63 5.69 26.50
CA MET A 479 -0.97 6.35 25.38
C MET A 479 -1.01 5.49 24.12
N ALA A 480 -1.55 6.04 23.04
CA ALA A 480 -1.47 5.53 21.67
C ALA A 480 -0.67 6.53 20.82
N HIS A 481 -0.23 6.15 19.62
CA HIS A 481 0.45 7.07 18.70
C HIS A 481 -0.37 7.42 17.46
N LEU A 482 -0.15 8.62 16.93
CA LEU A 482 -0.89 9.16 15.78
C LEU A 482 -0.22 8.87 14.44
N ASP A 483 1.10 8.72 14.43
CA ASP A 483 1.87 8.62 13.21
C ASP A 483 1.74 7.26 12.51
N GLU A 484 2.33 7.15 11.34
CA GLU A 484 2.42 5.94 10.55
C GLU A 484 3.71 5.93 9.75
N VAL A 485 4.27 4.77 9.45
CA VAL A 485 5.47 4.68 8.59
C VAL A 485 5.23 5.25 7.18
N GLY A 486 6.27 5.83 6.58
CA GLY A 486 6.21 6.39 5.23
C GLY A 486 7.52 7.02 4.77
N TYR A 487 7.42 8.09 3.99
CA TYR A 487 8.57 8.77 3.40
C TYR A 487 8.43 10.29 3.45
N GLN A 488 9.55 10.98 3.29
CA GLN A 488 9.61 12.42 3.04
C GLN A 488 10.47 12.73 1.81
N VAL A 489 10.24 13.88 1.20
CA VAL A 489 11.08 14.40 0.10
C VAL A 489 12.48 14.68 0.62
N GLU A 490 13.49 13.98 0.07
CA GLU A 490 14.91 14.30 0.31
C GLU A 490 15.40 15.33 -0.71
N SER A 491 15.23 15.03 -2.00
CA SER A 491 15.66 15.88 -3.10
C SER A 491 14.75 15.75 -4.33
N ILE A 492 14.73 16.79 -5.16
CA ILE A 492 13.92 16.86 -6.38
C ILE A 492 14.87 17.09 -7.56
N ALA A 493 14.92 16.13 -8.48
CA ALA A 493 15.68 16.25 -9.73
C ALA A 493 14.99 17.21 -10.70
N PRO A 494 15.71 17.81 -11.69
CA PRO A 494 15.13 18.78 -12.61
C PRO A 494 13.90 18.28 -13.38
N ASP A 495 13.86 17.00 -13.72
CA ASP A 495 12.74 16.32 -14.39
C ASP A 495 11.59 15.95 -13.44
N GLY A 496 11.69 16.34 -12.17
CA GLY A 496 10.69 16.12 -11.13
C GLY A 496 10.68 14.74 -10.51
N VAL A 497 11.66 13.88 -10.81
CA VAL A 497 11.86 12.65 -10.03
C VAL A 497 12.32 13.03 -8.62
N ILE A 498 11.62 12.51 -7.62
CA ILE A 498 11.88 12.77 -6.22
C ILE A 498 12.63 11.58 -5.61
N THR A 499 13.75 11.84 -4.93
CA THR A 499 14.39 10.86 -4.05
C THR A 499 13.83 11.02 -2.64
N LEU A 500 13.57 9.90 -1.98
CA LEU A 500 12.82 9.84 -0.73
C LEU A 500 13.68 9.36 0.44
N ASP A 501 13.52 10.02 1.57
CA ASP A 501 14.05 9.58 2.86
C ASP A 501 12.97 8.82 3.65
N ARG A 502 13.36 7.73 4.29
CA ARG A 502 12.43 6.80 4.94
C ARG A 502 12.11 7.27 6.36
N GLN A 503 10.81 7.33 6.68
CA GLN A 503 10.31 7.64 8.02
C GLN A 503 9.80 6.36 8.69
N GLY A 504 10.44 5.97 9.79
CA GLY A 504 10.15 4.74 10.53
C GLY A 504 10.52 3.44 9.81
N GLY A 505 9.93 2.33 10.25
CA GLY A 505 10.20 0.97 9.76
C GLY A 505 9.62 0.61 8.38
N ALA A 506 9.36 1.59 7.51
CA ALA A 506 8.67 1.36 6.23
C ALA A 506 9.37 0.29 5.36
N VAL A 507 8.57 -0.63 4.83
CA VAL A 507 9.03 -1.79 4.06
C VAL A 507 9.10 -1.42 2.59
N SER A 508 10.25 -0.90 2.16
CA SER A 508 10.42 -0.31 0.83
C SER A 508 10.08 -1.26 -0.34
N SER A 509 10.33 -2.57 -0.21
CA SER A 509 10.01 -3.53 -1.28
C SER A 509 8.51 -3.57 -1.62
N ALA A 510 7.64 -3.35 -0.63
CA ALA A 510 6.18 -3.37 -0.80
C ALA A 510 5.61 -2.02 -1.31
N TRP A 511 6.44 -0.97 -1.37
CA TRP A 511 6.05 0.36 -1.85
C TRP A 511 6.53 0.60 -3.30
N GLU A 512 7.53 -0.15 -3.75
CA GLU A 512 8.06 -0.09 -5.11
C GLU A 512 6.97 -0.44 -6.15
N GLY A 513 6.77 0.42 -7.15
CA GLY A 513 5.76 0.22 -8.18
C GLY A 513 4.31 0.36 -7.69
N GLN A 514 4.08 1.14 -6.63
CA GLN A 514 2.74 1.43 -6.09
C GLN A 514 2.34 2.90 -6.30
N THR A 515 1.08 3.21 -6.01
CA THR A 515 0.57 4.59 -5.97
C THR A 515 1.36 5.45 -4.98
N ALA A 516 1.60 6.72 -5.30
CA ALA A 516 2.23 7.69 -4.40
C ALA A 516 1.36 8.94 -4.24
N LEU A 517 1.34 9.50 -3.05
CA LEU A 517 0.63 10.72 -2.68
C LEU A 517 1.65 11.66 -2.02
N LEU A 518 1.83 12.83 -2.62
CA LEU A 518 2.70 13.89 -2.12
C LEU A 518 1.83 14.94 -1.42
N HIS A 519 2.07 15.09 -0.12
CA HIS A 519 1.25 15.90 0.77
C HIS A 519 1.83 17.30 0.96
N ILE A 520 0.94 18.23 1.25
CA ILE A 520 1.26 19.59 1.67
C ILE A 520 0.67 19.76 3.07
N ASP A 521 1.46 20.25 4.01
CA ASP A 521 0.96 20.49 5.35
C ASP A 521 0.26 21.85 5.49
N PRO A 522 -0.74 21.93 6.38
CA PRO A 522 -1.36 23.19 6.77
C PRO A 522 -0.34 24.12 7.43
N PRO A 523 -0.29 25.41 7.06
CA PRO A 523 0.65 26.34 7.65
C PRO A 523 0.38 26.54 9.15
N GLY A 524 1.43 26.40 9.96
CA GLY A 524 1.39 26.70 11.39
C GLY A 524 0.69 25.65 12.26
N ALA A 525 0.28 24.51 11.70
CA ALA A 525 -0.13 23.37 12.52
C ALA A 525 1.05 22.90 13.40
N PRO A 526 0.79 22.43 14.64
CA PRO A 526 1.85 21.95 15.50
C PRO A 526 2.52 20.71 14.90
N SER A 527 3.85 20.71 14.95
CA SER A 527 4.72 19.64 14.50
C SER A 527 6.06 19.69 15.25
N THR A 528 6.90 18.69 15.04
CA THR A 528 8.27 18.65 15.59
C THR A 528 9.17 19.78 15.07
N VAL A 529 8.79 20.46 13.98
CA VAL A 529 9.48 21.66 13.49
C VAL A 529 9.12 22.89 14.33
N SER A 530 7.91 22.94 14.89
CA SER A 530 7.37 24.12 15.57
C SER A 530 7.54 24.14 17.09
N GLY A 531 7.95 23.04 17.72
CA GLY A 531 7.89 22.93 19.18
C GLY A 531 8.77 21.87 19.83
N THR A 532 8.71 21.82 21.16
CA THR A 532 9.44 20.85 22.01
C THR A 532 8.52 19.98 22.88
N GLY A 533 7.21 20.23 22.86
CA GLY A 533 6.16 19.62 23.68
C GLY A 533 5.97 20.29 25.03
N ASP A 534 6.56 21.47 25.24
CA ASP A 534 6.49 22.20 26.50
C ASP A 534 5.36 23.25 26.52
N ASP A 535 5.05 23.85 25.37
CA ASP A 535 4.02 24.88 25.25
C ASP A 535 2.64 24.28 24.94
N THR A 536 1.69 24.52 25.84
CA THR A 536 0.31 24.02 25.76
C THR A 536 -0.72 25.15 25.65
N ASP A 537 -0.36 26.29 25.07
CA ASP A 537 -1.27 27.38 24.78
C ASP A 537 -2.49 26.89 23.96
N LEU A 538 -3.69 27.38 24.31
CA LEU A 538 -4.96 27.03 23.66
C LEU A 538 -4.95 27.24 22.13
N ARG A 539 -4.08 28.10 21.62
CA ARG A 539 -3.89 28.32 20.18
C ARG A 539 -3.52 27.04 19.43
N TRP A 540 -2.81 26.10 20.04
CA TRP A 540 -2.39 24.86 19.38
C TRP A 540 -3.57 23.92 19.10
N LYS A 541 -4.51 23.87 20.03
CA LYS A 541 -5.81 23.20 19.83
C LYS A 541 -6.62 23.89 18.74
N GLN A 542 -6.74 25.21 18.79
CA GLN A 542 -7.47 25.97 17.79
C GLN A 542 -6.91 25.74 16.38
N ARG A 543 -5.58 25.84 16.23
CA ARG A 543 -4.88 25.59 14.96
C ARG A 543 -5.09 24.16 14.45
N SER A 544 -5.10 23.16 15.33
CA SER A 544 -5.34 21.77 14.96
C SER A 544 -6.77 21.55 14.44
N LEU A 545 -7.76 22.20 15.04
CA LEU A 545 -9.17 22.12 14.60
C LEU A 545 -9.43 22.88 13.29
N THR A 546 -8.72 23.98 13.05
CA THR A 546 -8.87 24.79 11.82
C THR A 546 -7.89 24.42 10.72
N ALA A 547 -7.00 23.46 10.94
CA ALA A 547 -5.99 23.03 9.99
C ALA A 547 -6.63 22.46 8.71
N THR A 548 -6.20 22.98 7.56
CA THR A 548 -6.62 22.52 6.23
C THR A 548 -5.46 22.59 5.25
N ALA A 549 -5.35 21.60 4.38
CA ALA A 549 -4.38 21.57 3.30
C ALA A 549 -5.06 21.27 1.96
N PRO A 550 -4.43 21.64 0.83
CA PRO A 550 -4.86 21.17 -0.49
C PRO A 550 -4.83 19.63 -0.58
N PRO A 551 -5.61 19.02 -1.49
CA PRO A 551 -5.50 17.61 -1.78
C PRO A 551 -4.06 17.22 -2.18
N PRO A 552 -3.60 16.01 -1.82
CA PRO A 552 -2.28 15.54 -2.21
C PRO A 552 -2.14 15.37 -3.72
N ILE A 553 -0.93 15.56 -4.23
CA ILE A 553 -0.60 15.33 -5.63
C ILE A 553 -0.42 13.82 -5.84
N LYS A 554 -1.14 13.27 -6.82
CA LYS A 554 -1.07 11.85 -7.19
C LYS A 554 0.16 11.55 -8.05
N GLY A 555 0.84 10.47 -7.73
CA GLY A 555 2.05 10.00 -8.41
C GLY A 555 2.22 8.49 -8.30
N VAL A 556 3.43 8.03 -8.59
CA VAL A 556 3.82 6.61 -8.55
C VAL A 556 5.20 6.49 -7.91
N PHE A 557 5.37 5.53 -7.00
CA PHE A 557 6.69 5.07 -6.57
C PHE A 557 7.33 4.30 -7.73
N LEU A 558 8.49 4.76 -8.18
CA LEU A 558 9.19 4.16 -9.30
C LEU A 558 9.82 2.83 -8.90
N THR A 559 9.84 1.89 -9.84
CA THR A 559 10.58 0.64 -9.74
C THR A 559 11.99 0.79 -10.32
N ARG A 560 12.90 -0.02 -9.78
CA ARG A 560 14.22 -0.27 -10.36
C ARG A 560 14.17 -1.21 -11.55
N ASP A 561 15.11 -1.02 -12.47
CA ASP A 561 15.20 -1.79 -13.72
C ASP A 561 15.79 -3.21 -13.53
N ARG A 562 16.40 -3.51 -12.37
CA ARG A 562 17.03 -4.80 -12.08
C ARG A 562 16.75 -5.24 -10.65
N ALA A 563 16.45 -6.52 -10.49
CA ALA A 563 16.07 -7.11 -9.20
C ALA A 563 17.04 -8.22 -8.79
N SER A 564 18.24 -7.84 -8.33
CA SER A 564 19.23 -8.80 -7.80
C SER A 564 19.00 -9.13 -6.33
N GLU A 565 18.27 -8.28 -5.61
CA GLU A 565 17.98 -8.40 -4.18
C GLU A 565 16.54 -7.95 -3.91
N LYS A 566 15.91 -8.45 -2.84
CA LYS A 566 14.53 -8.13 -2.47
C LYS A 566 14.31 -6.65 -2.18
N ASN A 567 15.16 -6.06 -1.35
CA ASN A 567 15.00 -4.69 -0.89
C ASN A 567 15.62 -3.70 -1.88
N PRO A 568 14.93 -2.59 -2.21
CA PRO A 568 15.51 -1.51 -2.99
C PRO A 568 16.46 -0.66 -2.12
N GLY A 569 17.28 0.16 -2.79
CA GLY A 569 18.04 1.24 -2.14
C GLY A 569 17.13 2.43 -1.81
N SER A 570 17.59 3.64 -2.13
CA SER A 570 16.75 4.84 -1.99
C SER A 570 15.50 4.73 -2.87
N MET A 571 14.34 5.01 -2.26
CA MET A 571 13.07 5.02 -2.97
C MET A 571 12.94 6.29 -3.82
N GLN A 572 12.28 6.17 -4.97
CA GLN A 572 11.98 7.28 -5.85
C GLN A 572 10.50 7.36 -6.18
N ALA A 573 10.01 8.57 -6.45
CA ALA A 573 8.62 8.79 -6.88
C ALA A 573 8.54 9.84 -7.99
N TYR A 574 7.47 9.77 -8.78
CA TYR A 574 7.18 10.70 -9.86
C TYR A 574 5.71 11.10 -9.87
N PHE A 575 5.45 12.39 -10.08
CA PHE A 575 4.12 13.01 -9.92
C PHE A 575 3.58 13.65 -11.20
N GLY A 576 4.25 13.45 -12.34
CA GLY A 576 3.83 14.06 -13.62
C GLY A 576 4.21 15.53 -13.79
N LEU A 577 5.04 16.06 -12.88
CA LEU A 577 5.44 17.46 -12.81
C LEU A 577 6.97 17.57 -12.76
N ASP A 578 7.53 18.64 -13.30
CA ASP A 578 8.95 18.97 -13.17
C ASP A 578 9.28 19.67 -11.84
N ALA A 579 10.57 19.91 -11.56
CA ALA A 579 11.00 20.56 -10.32
C ALA A 579 10.42 21.97 -10.12
N SER A 580 10.26 22.73 -11.21
CA SER A 580 9.76 24.10 -11.17
C SER A 580 8.26 24.13 -10.87
N GLU A 581 7.50 23.21 -11.45
CA GLU A 581 6.07 23.04 -11.21
C GLU A 581 5.79 22.55 -9.80
N LEU A 582 6.56 21.56 -9.31
CA LEU A 582 6.51 21.12 -7.91
C LEU A 582 6.81 22.27 -6.96
N ALA A 583 7.84 23.07 -7.27
CA ALA A 583 8.21 24.21 -6.45
C ALA A 583 7.11 25.30 -6.43
N ALA A 584 6.44 25.53 -7.56
CA ALA A 584 5.31 26.45 -7.66
C ALA A 584 4.09 25.99 -6.83
N ARG A 585 3.92 24.67 -6.64
CA ARG A 585 2.90 24.08 -5.76
C ARG A 585 3.31 24.04 -4.27
N GLY A 586 4.44 24.64 -3.92
CA GLY A 586 4.92 24.71 -2.52
C GLY A 586 5.66 23.46 -2.04
N ILE A 587 5.94 22.49 -2.91
CA ILE A 587 6.67 21.27 -2.54
C ILE A 587 8.14 21.60 -2.29
N ARG A 588 8.67 21.14 -1.16
CA ARG A 588 10.07 21.31 -0.74
C ARG A 588 10.56 20.02 -0.06
N GLY A 589 11.86 19.97 0.25
CA GLY A 589 12.41 18.91 1.11
C GLY A 589 11.66 18.83 2.44
N GLY A 590 11.46 17.62 2.94
CA GLY A 590 10.65 17.33 4.13
C GLY A 590 9.14 17.19 3.88
N ALA A 591 8.63 17.40 2.67
CA ALA A 591 7.20 17.13 2.40
C ALA A 591 6.90 15.62 2.49
N ALA A 592 5.78 15.26 3.12
CA ALA A 592 5.41 13.85 3.30
C ALA A 592 5.00 13.18 1.99
N VAL A 593 5.44 11.93 1.82
CA VAL A 593 5.05 11.04 0.73
C VAL A 593 4.55 9.72 1.29
N THR A 594 3.35 9.33 0.87
CA THR A 594 2.72 8.06 1.28
C THR A 594 2.16 7.30 0.09
N SER A 595 1.75 6.05 0.26
CA SER A 595 0.90 5.38 -0.73
C SER A 595 -0.59 5.66 -0.49
N HIS A 596 -1.41 5.52 -1.55
CA HIS A 596 -2.86 5.46 -1.37
C HIS A 596 -3.21 4.36 -0.38
N LYS A 597 -4.18 4.61 0.50
CA LYS A 597 -4.66 3.62 1.44
C LYS A 597 -6.18 3.68 1.52
N GLU A 598 -6.76 2.51 1.72
CA GLU A 598 -8.18 2.30 1.89
C GLU A 598 -8.37 1.30 3.02
N GLY A 599 -9.28 1.60 3.96
CA GLY A 599 -9.65 0.65 5.00
C GLY A 599 -10.75 -0.29 4.52
N LEU A 600 -10.48 -1.60 4.50
CA LEU A 600 -11.41 -2.63 4.04
C LEU A 600 -11.74 -3.63 5.15
N ARG A 601 -13.02 -3.98 5.25
CA ARG A 601 -13.45 -5.20 5.94
C ARG A 601 -13.04 -6.41 5.10
N MET A 602 -12.68 -7.50 5.77
CA MET A 602 -12.26 -8.76 5.14
C MET A 602 -12.76 -9.94 5.98
N GLY A 603 -13.26 -10.98 5.32
CA GLY A 603 -13.92 -12.08 6.01
C GLY A 603 -15.04 -11.58 6.94
N GLU A 604 -15.37 -12.38 7.95
CA GLU A 604 -16.48 -12.06 8.86
C GLU A 604 -16.13 -10.90 9.81
N PHE A 605 -14.94 -10.94 10.42
CA PHE A 605 -14.52 -10.05 11.50
C PHE A 605 -13.22 -9.26 11.24
N ARG A 606 -12.51 -9.50 10.13
CA ARG A 606 -11.19 -8.87 9.91
C ARG A 606 -11.32 -7.48 9.30
N PHE A 607 -10.25 -6.73 9.49
CA PHE A 607 -10.04 -5.45 8.83
C PHE A 607 -8.61 -5.40 8.29
N VAL A 608 -8.44 -4.88 7.07
CA VAL A 608 -7.14 -4.70 6.42
C VAL A 608 -6.94 -3.24 6.03
N ALA A 609 -5.79 -2.69 6.37
CA ALA A 609 -5.36 -1.36 5.93
C ALA A 609 -3.85 -1.19 6.13
N ARG A 610 -3.29 -0.15 5.51
CA ARG A 610 -2.01 0.43 5.93
C ARG A 610 -2.21 1.22 7.22
N ALA A 611 -1.20 1.25 8.08
CA ALA A 611 -1.19 2.03 9.32
C ALA A 611 -2.23 1.54 10.33
N LEU A 612 -2.40 0.22 10.46
CA LEU A 612 -3.12 -0.28 11.64
C LEU A 612 -2.29 -0.01 12.90
N ASP A 613 -0.97 -0.11 12.77
CA ASP A 613 0.01 0.43 13.71
C ASP A 613 0.12 1.97 13.55
N ASP A 614 -0.36 2.81 14.47
CA ASP A 614 -1.21 2.49 15.64
C ASP A 614 -2.58 3.19 15.58
N ARG A 615 -3.18 3.23 14.39
CA ARG A 615 -4.57 3.69 14.25
C ARG A 615 -5.56 2.77 14.96
N ALA A 616 -5.21 1.50 15.17
CA ALA A 616 -5.98 0.59 15.99
C ALA A 616 -5.89 0.93 17.49
N GLY A 617 -4.71 1.21 18.05
CA GLY A 617 -4.60 1.68 19.44
C GLY A 617 -5.26 3.03 19.66
N THR A 618 -5.08 3.97 18.72
CA THR A 618 -5.82 5.24 18.69
C THR A 618 -7.34 5.02 18.68
N THR A 619 -7.84 4.06 17.90
CA THR A 619 -9.26 3.69 17.86
C THR A 619 -9.72 3.11 19.20
N ALA A 620 -8.98 2.18 19.79
CA ALA A 620 -9.31 1.57 21.07
C ALA A 620 -9.39 2.62 22.19
N LEU A 621 -8.44 3.56 22.21
CA LEU A 621 -8.40 4.64 23.19
C LEU A 621 -9.58 5.60 23.02
N LEU A 622 -9.96 5.93 21.77
CA LEU A 622 -11.17 6.72 21.49
C LEU A 622 -12.46 5.99 21.89
N LEU A 623 -12.57 4.69 21.62
CA LEU A 623 -13.71 3.88 22.07
C LEU A 623 -13.84 3.93 23.59
N ALA A 624 -12.72 3.75 24.31
CA ALA A 624 -12.70 3.80 25.76
C ALA A 624 -13.11 5.17 26.31
N VAL A 625 -12.54 6.27 25.79
CA VAL A 625 -12.90 7.63 26.22
C VAL A 625 -14.37 7.95 25.96
N ASN A 626 -14.98 7.37 24.93
CA ASN A 626 -16.42 7.52 24.69
C ASN A 626 -17.30 6.74 25.67
N ASP A 627 -16.78 5.66 26.26
CA ASP A 627 -17.54 4.73 27.11
C ASP A 627 -17.27 4.92 28.62
N ILE A 628 -16.29 5.75 28.98
CA ILE A 628 -15.88 6.04 30.36
C ILE A 628 -16.78 7.10 31.02
N ASP A 629 -17.04 6.92 32.32
CA ASP A 629 -17.59 7.96 33.18
C ASP A 629 -16.47 8.84 33.79
N PRO A 630 -16.33 10.13 33.38
CA PRO A 630 -15.29 11.00 33.88
C PRO A 630 -15.44 11.37 35.37
N GLU A 631 -16.61 11.13 35.99
CA GLU A 631 -16.86 11.40 37.41
C GLU A 631 -16.46 10.22 38.32
N ALA A 632 -16.25 9.03 37.75
CA ALA A 632 -15.89 7.82 38.49
C ALA A 632 -14.42 7.78 38.96
N PHE A 633 -13.58 8.73 38.53
CA PHE A 633 -12.13 8.68 38.79
C PHE A 633 -11.73 9.29 40.15
N GLU A 634 -11.13 8.45 41.00
CA GLU A 634 -10.56 8.86 42.29
C GLU A 634 -9.07 9.29 42.23
N THR A 635 -8.43 9.11 41.08
CA THR A 635 -7.02 9.46 40.80
C THR A 635 -6.91 10.09 39.42
N LYS A 636 -5.78 10.74 39.12
CA LYS A 636 -5.58 11.36 37.82
C LYS A 636 -5.43 10.29 36.74
N VAL A 637 -6.17 10.43 35.66
CA VAL A 637 -6.01 9.62 34.45
C VAL A 637 -5.78 10.55 33.27
N ILE A 638 -4.78 10.22 32.46
CA ILE A 638 -4.44 10.94 31.23
C ILE A 638 -4.63 9.98 30.06
N PHE A 639 -5.58 10.30 29.19
CA PHE A 639 -5.71 9.67 27.88
C PHE A 639 -4.96 10.55 26.87
N THR A 640 -3.99 9.99 26.18
CA THR A 640 -3.11 10.79 25.33
C THR A 640 -2.75 10.08 24.03
N TRP A 641 -2.55 10.89 23.01
CA TRP A 641 -2.10 10.45 21.70
C TRP A 641 -0.81 11.17 21.38
N SER A 642 0.27 10.40 21.23
CA SER A 642 1.60 10.91 20.94
C SER A 642 1.78 11.16 19.44
N VAL A 643 2.75 12.01 19.09
CA VAL A 643 3.26 12.13 17.72
C VAL A 643 4.66 11.51 17.61
N HIS A 644 5.02 11.07 16.40
CA HIS A 644 6.38 10.69 16.04
C HIS A 644 6.96 9.56 16.93
N GLU A 645 6.17 8.50 17.16
CA GLU A 645 6.61 7.26 17.79
C GLU A 645 7.62 6.55 16.88
N GLU A 646 7.23 6.34 15.62
CA GLU A 646 7.97 5.54 14.63
C GLU A 646 9.29 6.22 14.22
N GLY A 647 9.36 7.55 14.39
CA GLY A 647 10.56 8.35 14.16
C GLY A 647 11.47 8.49 15.39
N GLY A 648 11.11 7.88 16.54
CA GLY A 648 11.98 7.80 17.72
C GLY A 648 11.36 8.21 19.05
N LEU A 649 10.08 7.91 19.28
CA LEU A 649 9.38 8.16 20.56
C LEU A 649 9.38 9.64 20.99
N VAL A 650 9.35 10.57 20.03
CA VAL A 650 9.58 12.01 20.29
C VAL A 650 8.43 12.61 21.11
N GLY A 651 7.19 12.37 20.70
CA GLY A 651 5.99 12.83 21.40
C GLY A 651 5.88 12.25 22.80
N ALA A 652 6.05 10.93 22.95
CA ALA A 652 6.10 10.29 24.26
C ALA A 652 7.24 10.79 25.14
N GLY A 653 8.40 11.13 24.55
CA GLY A 653 9.52 11.73 25.28
C GLY A 653 9.17 13.09 25.87
N ALA A 654 8.43 13.94 25.13
CA ALA A 654 7.92 15.20 25.66
C ALA A 654 6.89 14.98 26.77
N MET A 655 5.95 14.05 26.57
CA MET A 655 4.96 13.68 27.58
C MET A 655 5.61 13.16 28.86
N ALA A 656 6.68 12.36 28.74
CA ALA A 656 7.42 11.85 29.88
C ALA A 656 8.11 12.96 30.68
N ARG A 657 8.73 13.96 30.01
CA ARG A 657 9.32 15.13 30.69
C ARG A 657 8.30 15.89 31.53
N ARG A 658 7.06 15.98 31.03
CA ARG A 658 5.97 16.73 31.68
C ARG A 658 5.31 15.96 32.82
N TYR A 659 4.97 14.68 32.61
CA TYR A 659 4.09 13.93 33.52
C TYR A 659 4.75 12.77 34.25
N ALA A 660 5.89 12.25 33.79
CA ALA A 660 6.37 10.96 34.29
C ALA A 660 6.73 10.98 35.79
N ARG A 661 7.15 12.13 36.35
CA ARG A 661 7.45 12.27 37.79
C ARG A 661 6.25 12.07 38.71
N SER A 662 5.04 12.40 38.25
CA SER A 662 3.79 12.17 38.97
C SER A 662 3.04 10.93 38.50
N THR A 663 3.58 10.24 37.48
CA THR A 663 2.97 9.05 36.90
C THR A 663 3.32 7.82 37.71
N ARG A 664 2.29 7.16 38.23
CA ARG A 664 2.43 5.89 38.95
C ARG A 664 2.60 4.71 38.00
N ARG A 665 2.00 4.78 36.81
CA ARG A 665 2.00 3.72 35.79
C ARG A 665 1.57 4.27 34.43
N ILE A 666 2.00 3.59 33.37
CA ILE A 666 1.57 3.85 32.01
C ILE A 666 1.13 2.56 31.32
N TYR A 667 0.10 2.68 30.49
CA TYR A 667 -0.38 1.64 29.61
C TYR A 667 -0.21 2.12 28.17
N SER A 668 0.79 1.59 27.46
CA SER A 668 0.89 1.75 26.01
C SER A 668 -0.22 0.97 25.33
N ILE A 669 -1.00 1.65 24.50
CA ILE A 669 -1.97 1.04 23.61
C ILE A 669 -1.27 0.99 22.26
N ASP A 670 -0.89 -0.21 21.83
CA ASP A 670 0.01 -0.38 20.69
C ASP A 670 -0.17 -1.78 20.09
N THR A 671 0.39 -2.02 18.93
CA THR A 671 0.35 -3.30 18.24
C THR A 671 1.10 -4.39 19.01
N PHE A 672 0.51 -5.59 19.07
CA PHE A 672 1.24 -6.82 19.35
C PHE A 672 1.47 -7.54 18.03
N VAL A 673 2.69 -7.45 17.50
CA VAL A 673 3.04 -8.14 16.25
C VAL A 673 2.94 -9.64 16.48
N SER A 674 2.03 -10.29 15.76
CA SER A 674 1.71 -11.70 15.91
C SER A 674 2.40 -12.55 14.85
N SER A 675 2.94 -13.68 15.28
CA SER A 675 3.42 -14.74 14.38
C SER A 675 2.32 -15.69 13.91
N ASP A 676 1.05 -15.35 14.12
CA ASP A 676 -0.11 -16.13 13.65
C ASP A 676 -0.29 -16.02 12.13
N THR A 677 0.68 -16.51 11.36
CA THR A 677 0.68 -16.55 9.89
C THR A 677 1.49 -17.76 9.39
N PRO A 678 1.29 -18.22 8.14
CA PRO A 678 2.08 -19.32 7.57
C PRO A 678 3.54 -18.95 7.27
N LEU A 679 3.89 -17.68 7.37
CA LEU A 679 5.23 -17.16 7.06
C LEU A 679 6.14 -17.10 8.29
N GLU A 680 5.59 -17.33 9.48
CA GLU A 680 6.24 -17.02 10.75
C GLU A 680 6.38 -18.26 11.63
N SER A 681 7.41 -18.26 12.47
CA SER A 681 7.57 -19.30 13.49
C SER A 681 6.64 -19.03 14.67
N PRO A 682 5.77 -19.97 15.08
CA PRO A 682 4.87 -19.80 16.22
C PRO A 682 5.61 -19.88 17.57
N HIS A 683 6.93 -20.09 17.59
CA HIS A 683 7.69 -20.15 18.83
C HIS A 683 7.77 -18.80 19.56
N PHE A 684 7.70 -17.70 18.80
CA PHE A 684 7.85 -16.34 19.30
C PHE A 684 6.62 -15.52 18.94
N ALA A 685 6.12 -14.70 19.86
CA ALA A 685 5.01 -13.77 19.64
C ALA A 685 3.74 -14.38 19.01
N TYR A 686 3.43 -15.63 19.35
CA TYR A 686 2.22 -16.29 18.84
C TYR A 686 0.99 -15.82 19.62
N ALA A 687 0.15 -15.01 18.96
CA ALA A 687 -1.11 -14.51 19.49
C ALA A 687 -2.19 -14.58 18.39
N PRO A 688 -3.00 -15.65 18.35
CA PRO A 688 -4.03 -15.81 17.34
C PRO A 688 -5.01 -14.63 17.29
N LEU A 689 -5.28 -14.15 16.08
CA LEU A 689 -6.25 -13.07 15.89
C LEU A 689 -7.68 -13.57 16.17
N GLY A 690 -8.46 -12.80 16.92
CA GLY A 690 -9.82 -13.10 17.37
C GLY A 690 -9.90 -13.80 18.72
N SER A 691 -8.77 -14.00 19.40
CA SER A 691 -8.70 -14.64 20.72
C SER A 691 -8.62 -13.63 21.89
N GLY A 692 -8.91 -12.37 21.62
CA GLY A 692 -8.91 -11.27 22.59
C GLY A 692 -7.67 -10.37 22.49
N PRO A 693 -7.69 -9.18 23.13
CA PRO A 693 -6.53 -8.31 23.26
C PRO A 693 -5.34 -9.04 23.91
N VAL A 694 -4.14 -8.48 23.75
CA VAL A 694 -2.89 -9.08 24.24
C VAL A 694 -2.28 -8.19 25.31
N LEU A 695 -1.98 -8.79 26.46
CA LEU A 695 -1.08 -8.21 27.44
C LEU A 695 0.36 -8.39 26.96
N ARG A 696 0.95 -7.34 26.39
CA ARG A 696 2.36 -7.30 25.96
C ARG A 696 3.25 -7.25 27.20
N ALA A 697 3.57 -8.42 27.73
CA ALA A 697 4.21 -8.57 29.05
C ALA A 697 5.72 -8.30 29.01
N ILE A 698 6.37 -8.65 27.90
CA ILE A 698 7.81 -8.49 27.65
C ILE A 698 7.99 -7.92 26.24
N GLU A 699 8.87 -6.95 26.11
CA GLU A 699 9.31 -6.36 24.85
C GLU A 699 10.82 -6.04 24.88
N ASN A 700 11.35 -5.43 23.81
CA ASN A 700 12.78 -5.09 23.73
C ASN A 700 13.19 -4.04 24.77
N SER A 701 12.25 -3.18 25.18
CA SER A 701 12.48 -2.08 26.10
C SER A 701 12.24 -2.42 27.57
N GLY A 702 11.66 -3.57 27.89
CA GLY A 702 11.41 -3.93 29.28
C GLY A 702 10.45 -5.08 29.53
N VAL A 703 10.30 -5.39 30.80
CA VAL A 703 9.36 -6.40 31.31
C VAL A 703 8.41 -5.72 32.28
N SER A 704 7.11 -5.87 32.01
CA SER A 704 6.07 -5.41 32.93
C SER A 704 6.27 -5.97 34.35
N PRO A 705 5.97 -5.22 35.42
CA PRO A 705 5.95 -5.79 36.76
C PRO A 705 4.81 -6.81 36.94
N ALA A 706 5.06 -7.88 37.70
CA ALA A 706 4.04 -8.91 37.96
C ALA A 706 2.75 -8.36 38.60
N ARG A 707 2.87 -7.33 39.45
CA ARG A 707 1.73 -6.65 40.08
C ARG A 707 0.83 -5.94 39.06
N GLU A 708 1.43 -5.32 38.04
CA GLU A 708 0.69 -4.59 37.00
C GLU A 708 -0.01 -5.59 36.07
N ARG A 709 0.66 -6.69 35.70
CA ARG A 709 0.01 -7.80 34.98
C ARG A 709 -1.19 -8.34 35.74
N ALA A 710 -1.02 -8.63 37.03
CA ALA A 710 -2.09 -9.17 37.85
C ALA A 710 -3.28 -8.20 37.97
N ARG A 711 -3.02 -6.88 38.00
CA ARG A 711 -4.08 -5.86 38.00
C ARG A 711 -4.88 -5.89 36.71
N VAL A 712 -4.22 -5.90 35.56
CA VAL A 712 -4.90 -5.93 34.25
C VAL A 712 -5.70 -7.23 34.09
N LEU A 713 -5.12 -8.38 34.47
CA LEU A 713 -5.82 -9.68 34.41
C LEU A 713 -7.07 -9.71 35.30
N ARG A 714 -7.03 -9.11 36.50
CA ARG A 714 -8.21 -8.98 37.36
C ARG A 714 -9.28 -8.11 36.71
N ALA A 715 -8.92 -6.92 36.24
CA ALA A 715 -9.85 -6.02 35.55
C ALA A 715 -10.50 -6.69 34.32
N ALA A 716 -9.72 -7.43 33.54
CA ALA A 716 -10.22 -8.20 32.41
C ALA A 716 -11.21 -9.29 32.85
N SER A 717 -10.87 -10.05 33.90
CA SER A 717 -11.73 -11.09 34.48
C SER A 717 -13.07 -10.51 34.97
N ASP A 718 -13.02 -9.41 35.72
CA ASP A 718 -14.21 -8.76 36.29
C ASP A 718 -15.13 -8.21 35.18
N ALA A 719 -14.55 -7.77 34.07
CA ALA A 719 -15.27 -7.29 32.89
C ALA A 719 -15.69 -8.40 31.90
N GLY A 720 -15.35 -9.67 32.17
CA GLY A 720 -15.65 -10.80 31.29
C GLY A 720 -14.92 -10.74 29.94
N ILE A 721 -13.67 -10.23 29.93
CA ILE A 721 -12.84 -10.06 28.74
C ILE A 721 -11.78 -11.16 28.70
N THR A 722 -11.83 -12.01 27.67
CA THR A 722 -10.73 -12.94 27.36
C THR A 722 -9.52 -12.13 26.89
N ILE A 723 -8.36 -12.40 27.48
CA ILE A 723 -7.11 -11.71 27.17
C ILE A 723 -5.99 -12.74 26.99
N GLN A 724 -5.12 -12.49 26.01
CA GLN A 724 -3.91 -13.25 25.75
C GLN A 724 -2.74 -12.60 26.49
N MET A 725 -1.64 -13.31 26.68
CA MET A 725 -0.40 -12.73 27.22
C MET A 725 0.78 -13.24 26.42
N GLY A 726 1.67 -12.34 26.03
CA GLY A 726 2.80 -12.71 25.19
C GLY A 726 3.99 -11.77 25.35
N LEU A 727 5.05 -12.16 24.64
CA LEU A 727 6.25 -11.36 24.44
C LEU A 727 6.43 -11.12 22.94
N THR A 728 6.85 -9.92 22.57
CA THR A 728 7.07 -9.52 21.16
C THR A 728 8.27 -8.58 21.04
N GLN A 729 8.61 -8.14 19.83
CA GLN A 729 9.71 -7.20 19.56
C GLN A 729 9.18 -5.77 19.40
N GLY A 730 10.11 -4.81 19.42
CA GLY A 730 9.81 -3.38 19.32
C GLY A 730 9.83 -2.69 20.68
N GLY A 731 9.95 -1.37 20.65
CA GLY A 731 9.59 -0.52 21.78
C GLY A 731 8.13 -0.10 21.66
N THR A 732 7.65 0.64 22.65
CA THR A 732 6.38 1.37 22.63
C THR A 732 6.58 2.70 23.34
N ASP A 733 5.69 3.65 23.12
CA ASP A 733 5.68 4.98 23.76
C ASP A 733 5.95 4.97 25.28
N GLY A 734 5.38 4.01 26.01
CA GLY A 734 5.49 3.90 27.47
C GLY A 734 6.90 3.58 27.96
N THR A 735 7.79 3.18 27.05
CA THR A 735 9.23 3.06 27.29
C THR A 735 9.80 4.38 27.83
N GLN A 736 9.37 5.53 27.30
CA GLN A 736 9.88 6.84 27.71
C GLN A 736 9.59 7.14 29.18
N PHE A 737 8.46 6.66 29.70
CA PHE A 737 8.06 6.84 31.11
C PHE A 737 8.78 5.89 32.07
N THR A 738 9.19 4.72 31.59
CA THR A 738 9.88 3.71 32.41
C THR A 738 11.20 4.23 32.97
N TYR A 739 11.93 5.03 32.19
CA TYR A 739 13.18 5.68 32.63
C TYR A 739 12.99 6.70 33.77
N TRP A 740 11.76 7.14 34.03
CA TRP A 740 11.40 8.05 35.13
C TRP A 740 10.76 7.33 36.32
N GLY A 741 10.65 6.00 36.27
CA GLY A 741 10.15 5.17 37.37
C GLY A 741 8.69 4.71 37.25
N ALA A 742 7.98 5.12 36.20
CA ALA A 742 6.61 4.68 35.94
C ALA A 742 6.62 3.36 35.13
N PRO A 743 6.18 2.21 35.69
CA PRO A 743 6.15 0.96 34.95
C PRO A 743 5.19 1.02 33.75
N ASN A 744 5.69 0.55 32.60
CA ASN A 744 4.89 0.33 31.40
C ASN A 744 4.26 -1.07 31.38
N GLN A 745 3.00 -1.14 30.98
CA GLN A 745 2.31 -2.37 30.61
C GLN A 745 1.58 -2.17 29.29
N GLY A 746 2.06 -2.80 28.21
CA GLY A 746 1.36 -2.74 26.92
C GLY A 746 0.01 -3.45 26.98
N LEU A 747 -1.05 -2.75 26.55
CA LEU A 747 -2.39 -3.26 26.28
C LEU A 747 -2.56 -3.23 24.76
N SER A 748 -2.45 -4.39 24.14
CA SER A 748 -2.24 -4.48 22.71
C SER A 748 -3.32 -5.25 21.98
N TRP A 749 -3.31 -5.19 20.66
CA TRP A 749 -4.11 -6.01 19.75
C TRP A 749 -3.18 -6.87 18.89
N PRO A 750 -3.54 -8.13 18.58
CA PRO A 750 -2.69 -8.97 17.74
C PRO A 750 -2.80 -8.53 16.27
N GLY A 751 -1.67 -8.16 15.67
CA GLY A 751 -1.59 -7.68 14.29
C GLY A 751 -0.73 -8.57 13.40
N ARG A 752 -1.16 -8.78 12.15
CA ARG A 752 -0.37 -9.46 11.10
C ARG A 752 0.20 -8.45 10.12
N TYR A 753 1.37 -8.77 9.58
CA TYR A 753 2.02 -8.09 8.45
C TYR A 753 2.47 -6.66 8.79
N SER A 754 2.87 -6.39 10.03
CA SER A 754 3.14 -5.04 10.56
C SER A 754 4.12 -4.22 9.72
N HIS A 755 3.91 -2.90 9.74
CA HIS A 755 4.68 -1.88 8.99
C HIS A 755 4.57 -1.99 7.46
N SER A 756 3.45 -2.53 6.97
CA SER A 756 3.22 -2.75 5.55
C SER A 756 2.02 -2.01 4.96
N PRO A 757 1.89 -2.00 3.63
CA PRO A 757 0.70 -1.49 2.97
C PRO A 757 -0.61 -2.23 3.29
N GLY A 758 -0.57 -3.41 3.92
CA GLY A 758 -1.72 -4.25 4.18
C GLY A 758 -1.55 -5.06 5.46
N GLU A 759 -1.76 -4.40 6.59
CA GLU A 759 -1.80 -5.01 7.91
C GLU A 759 -3.20 -5.55 8.20
N VAL A 760 -3.31 -6.59 9.04
CA VAL A 760 -4.60 -7.22 9.39
C VAL A 760 -4.80 -7.30 10.89
N LEU A 761 -6.04 -7.02 11.34
CA LEU A 761 -6.51 -7.23 12.71
C LEU A 761 -7.89 -7.91 12.76
N ASP A 762 -8.27 -8.41 13.95
CA ASP A 762 -9.66 -8.76 14.29
C ASP A 762 -10.36 -7.58 14.96
N LEU A 763 -11.53 -7.20 14.45
CA LEU A 763 -12.30 -6.10 15.04
C LEU A 763 -12.89 -6.46 16.41
N ARG A 764 -13.05 -7.76 16.73
CA ARG A 764 -13.46 -8.23 18.06
C ARG A 764 -12.35 -7.97 19.08
N ASP A 765 -11.09 -8.19 18.71
CA ASP A 765 -9.95 -7.90 19.58
C ASP A 765 -9.84 -6.40 19.83
N LEU A 766 -9.99 -5.58 18.78
CA LEU A 766 -10.01 -4.12 18.89
C LEU A 766 -11.16 -3.61 19.79
N THR A 767 -12.36 -4.16 19.60
CA THR A 767 -13.53 -3.81 20.43
C THR A 767 -13.28 -4.18 21.91
N ASN A 768 -12.74 -5.37 22.16
CA ASN A 768 -12.42 -5.81 23.51
C ASN A 768 -11.22 -5.06 24.13
N LEU A 769 -10.29 -4.56 23.33
CA LEU A 769 -9.21 -3.69 23.80
C LEU A 769 -9.78 -2.37 24.34
N GLY A 770 -10.73 -1.75 23.64
CA GLY A 770 -11.45 -0.58 24.14
C GLY A 770 -12.12 -0.84 25.49
N ARG A 771 -12.87 -1.96 25.60
CA ARG A 771 -13.50 -2.38 26.87
C ARG A 771 -12.48 -2.65 27.97
N LEU A 772 -11.33 -3.22 27.63
CA LEU A 772 -10.25 -3.48 28.58
C LEU A 772 -9.66 -2.18 29.13
N ILE A 773 -9.46 -1.16 28.27
CA ILE A 773 -8.98 0.16 28.70
C ILE A 773 -9.96 0.77 29.72
N VAL A 774 -11.28 0.72 29.46
CA VAL A 774 -12.30 1.17 30.42
C VAL A 774 -12.16 0.45 31.76
N ALA A 775 -12.16 -0.89 31.74
CA ALA A 775 -12.06 -1.69 32.95
C ALA A 775 -10.77 -1.43 33.75
N VAL A 776 -9.64 -1.24 33.06
CA VAL A 776 -8.34 -0.95 33.68
C VAL A 776 -8.27 0.48 34.22
N ALA A 777 -8.92 1.44 33.56
CA ALA A 777 -8.98 2.83 34.00
C ALA A 777 -9.85 2.99 35.27
N GLU A 778 -10.98 2.29 35.33
CA GLU A 778 -11.97 2.38 36.41
C GLU A 778 -11.67 1.44 37.59
N ALA A 779 -10.90 0.37 37.40
CA ALA A 779 -10.40 -0.44 38.50
C ALA A 779 -9.61 0.47 39.47
N GLY A 780 -10.00 0.57 40.74
CA GLY A 780 -9.39 1.51 41.69
C GLY A 780 -7.86 1.37 41.86
N GLY A 781 -7.28 2.25 42.69
CA GLY A 781 -5.84 2.37 42.89
C GLY A 781 -5.11 1.17 43.53
N GLY A 782 -5.84 0.14 43.99
CA GLY A 782 -5.36 -1.01 44.77
C GLY A 782 -4.48 -2.03 44.03
#